data_AF-A0A5C7LUY3-F1
#
_entry.id   AF-A0A5C7LUY3-F1
#
_cell.length_a   1.000
_cell.length_b   1.000
_cell.length_c   1.000
_cell.angle_alpha   90.00
_cell.angle_beta   90.00
_cell.angle_gamma   90.00
#
_symmetry.space_group_name_H-M   'P 1'
#
loop_
_entity.id
_entity.type
_entity.pdbx_description
1 polymer ?
#
loop_
_entity_poly.entity_id
_entity_poly.type
_entity_poly.pdbx_seq_one_letter_code
_entity_poly.pdbx_strand_id
1 'polypeptide(L)'
;MRNKLTIFILALLPILGVGQTITGTVDLSRYYTKAQVDSVINAAKLGVVTPPPVVTLPDCKQGPEIRTISDVTATGLKVVFHGVDVFGIDFKVNNAAGQTVSQGAIEPKSNTLLIPYTKQAPGSYTLILSGNTCKGTSSKAFTISGETGSIVEPPVIVVPPTEVPTGQARIIEQVIPFPGHMKLQKVKVQGGWLYSDTRKRSETGLREGFYIFYEVNGKRIVTDQLKDYFVSEKSRAVSITKSAFKNGITDWWRTSPTHGGDDANQGYFQPGHTYAARASDIIVVDNALFPSGYDPVNNQRVQWPDLVANTTAKESFIYVMPKGDTPLETMISKGVNRFSGQTLHSLGEPKNSQMIAAGYGYNEVPISPVIFSWTDKLGHDEWIGPRGRATEDMYRNGVLWKRKGETIDDWPFIWNRRYLLTPEGAQEPMTEEEGRYAGRLFGVDYPLNILETSEQSHAISSHWSFVRTFSDEWHKRLSERWAGTGKSILTAWNYFSDMGMNHSWGSAQDRKDAFRKDLSAWPENPMLPGRNLEKFTAYCVPMYFNFTSAGYETAYELALQYYVQKKTGKHCIVFPAETLENNPNGSVQWRMPDGKYYHKDKLPQDPSIIIAAGALSRIFCKALVPWAFHSYNTKRFGLYNYYIQQNWQQKGLWVPNGNAETQTADINTSNIIGDTPATTPSQGVTDNLAFGKDWAERVFAPTDGGTDEWLRYQMDAGAWVEPKNDWADDAIDAREAKRPLVFSRWKNGIISVLICNAGAQDADAHTIRFQVKGKEYERTIAGIVPHMENLSY
;
A
#
# COMPACT_ATOMS: atom_id res chain seq x y z
N MET A 1 55.69 -11.31 -32.48
CA MET A 1 56.68 -10.37 -33.05
C MET A 1 55.98 -9.08 -33.43
N ARG A 2 56.48 -7.94 -32.91
CA ARG A 2 56.30 -6.51 -33.32
C ARG A 2 54.88 -5.90 -33.23
N ASN A 3 54.59 -5.10 -32.19
CA ASN A 3 54.83 -3.64 -32.01
C ASN A 3 53.78 -2.76 -32.71
N LYS A 4 52.82 -2.17 -31.97
CA LYS A 4 52.79 -0.81 -31.36
C LYS A 4 52.07 0.23 -32.23
N LEU A 5 50.98 0.83 -31.73
CA LEU A 5 50.88 2.29 -31.61
C LEU A 5 49.85 2.68 -30.53
N THR A 6 50.37 3.35 -29.51
CA THR A 6 49.69 3.99 -28.39
C THR A 6 49.50 5.46 -28.72
N ILE A 7 48.31 6.04 -28.52
CA ILE A 7 48.18 7.46 -28.14
C ILE A 7 47.11 7.56 -27.05
N PHE A 8 47.61 7.72 -25.82
CA PHE A 8 46.90 8.23 -24.65
C PHE A 8 47.30 9.71 -24.54
N ILE A 9 46.35 10.64 -24.55
CA ILE A 9 46.53 11.96 -23.92
C ILE A 9 45.26 12.23 -23.12
N LEU A 10 45.43 12.14 -21.81
CA LEU A 10 44.48 12.52 -20.77
C LEU A 10 45.11 13.72 -20.05
N ALA A 11 44.29 14.73 -19.77
CA ALA A 11 44.51 15.82 -18.82
C ALA A 11 45.71 16.76 -19.03
N LEU A 12 45.41 18.02 -19.39
CA LEU A 12 45.85 19.24 -18.69
C LEU A 12 45.45 20.48 -19.51
N LEU A 13 44.49 21.25 -18.99
CA LEU A 13 44.43 22.70 -19.12
C LEU A 13 43.81 23.21 -17.81
N PRO A 14 44.54 24.08 -17.08
CA PRO A 14 44.53 25.48 -17.48
C PRO A 14 45.96 26.01 -17.72
N ILE A 15 46.10 26.87 -18.73
CA ILE A 15 46.89 28.13 -18.76
C ILE A 15 47.04 28.58 -20.22
N LEU A 16 46.52 29.78 -20.48
CA LEU A 16 46.97 30.85 -21.38
C LEU A 16 47.58 30.50 -22.76
N GLY A 17 46.87 30.94 -23.80
CA GLY A 17 47.40 31.88 -24.79
C GLY A 17 48.53 31.44 -25.70
N VAL A 18 48.21 30.76 -26.80
CA VAL A 18 48.87 30.98 -28.10
C VAL A 18 47.86 30.70 -29.21
N GLY A 19 47.66 31.65 -30.11
CA GLY A 19 46.85 31.45 -31.30
C GLY A 19 47.52 30.46 -32.25
N GLN A 20 46.89 29.31 -32.46
CA GLN A 20 47.11 28.49 -33.64
C GLN A 20 45.77 28.14 -34.25
N THR A 21 45.54 28.64 -35.46
CA THR A 21 44.39 28.29 -36.29
C THR A 21 44.70 26.95 -36.97
N ILE A 22 44.11 25.86 -36.47
CA ILE A 22 44.13 24.58 -37.18
C ILE A 22 43.04 24.65 -38.26
N THR A 23 43.44 24.70 -39.53
CA THR A 23 42.53 24.54 -40.67
C THR A 23 42.51 23.07 -41.07
N GLY A 24 41.41 22.38 -40.76
CA GLY A 24 41.17 21.02 -41.17
C GLY A 24 39.66 20.76 -41.28
N THR A 25 39.23 20.19 -42.40
CA THR A 25 37.83 19.83 -42.63
C THR A 25 37.56 18.50 -41.93
N VAL A 26 36.83 18.53 -40.81
CA VAL A 26 36.40 17.32 -40.11
C VAL A 26 35.08 16.85 -40.71
N ASP A 27 35.08 15.67 -41.34
CA ASP A 27 33.85 15.04 -41.82
C ASP A 27 33.12 14.35 -40.66
N LEU A 28 32.10 15.05 -40.14
CA LEU A 28 31.25 14.59 -39.05
C LEU A 28 30.01 13.82 -39.53
N SER A 29 29.85 13.59 -40.84
CA SER A 29 28.65 12.98 -41.43
C SER A 29 28.39 11.54 -40.98
N ARG A 30 29.40 10.86 -40.41
CA ARG A 30 29.29 9.50 -39.88
C ARG A 30 28.92 9.43 -38.39
N TYR A 31 28.98 10.54 -37.66
CA TYR A 31 28.81 10.56 -36.20
C TYR A 31 27.58 11.31 -35.73
N TYR A 32 26.97 12.15 -36.59
CA TYR A 32 25.81 12.95 -36.23
C TYR A 32 24.75 12.95 -37.33
N THR A 33 23.49 12.97 -36.92
CA THR A 33 22.35 13.12 -37.84
C THR A 33 22.37 14.51 -38.48
N LYS A 34 21.81 14.65 -39.69
CA LYS A 34 21.73 15.94 -40.42
C LYS A 34 21.16 17.07 -39.56
N ALA A 35 20.19 16.77 -38.69
CA ALA A 35 19.60 17.75 -37.77
C ALA A 35 20.60 18.30 -36.73
N GLN A 36 21.51 17.46 -36.24
CA GLN A 36 22.54 17.88 -35.28
C GLN A 36 23.63 18.71 -35.95
N VAL A 37 23.99 18.37 -37.20
CA VAL A 37 24.94 19.17 -38.00
C VAL A 37 24.34 20.53 -38.36
N ASP A 38 23.06 20.57 -38.77
CA ASP A 38 22.35 21.83 -39.09
C ASP A 38 22.20 22.73 -37.86
N SER A 39 22.03 22.16 -36.66
CA SER A 39 21.98 22.90 -35.39
C SER A 39 23.33 23.57 -35.07
N VAL A 40 24.44 22.86 -35.25
CA VAL A 40 25.79 23.39 -35.01
C VAL A 40 26.17 24.45 -36.05
N ILE A 41 25.80 24.24 -37.32
CA ILE A 41 26.04 25.23 -38.40
C ILE A 41 25.22 26.51 -38.14
N ASN A 42 23.99 26.38 -37.66
CA ASN A 42 23.17 27.55 -37.30
C ASN A 42 23.71 28.28 -36.06
N ALA A 43 24.25 27.55 -35.07
CA ALA A 43 24.90 28.15 -33.91
C ALA A 43 26.21 28.89 -34.28
N ALA A 44 26.95 28.40 -35.28
CA ALA A 44 28.22 28.99 -35.70
C ALA A 44 28.08 30.22 -36.62
N LYS A 45 26.87 30.53 -37.13
CA LYS A 45 26.62 31.69 -38.02
C LYS A 45 26.25 32.99 -37.30
N LEU A 46 26.28 33.02 -35.96
CA LEU A 46 25.99 34.24 -35.23
C LEU A 46 27.22 35.16 -35.22
N GLY A 47 27.15 36.20 -36.06
CA GLY A 47 28.08 37.33 -36.06
C GLY A 47 28.07 38.09 -34.73
N VAL A 48 29.09 38.95 -34.59
CA VAL A 48 29.34 39.92 -33.52
C VAL A 48 28.12 40.19 -32.63
N VAL A 49 28.13 39.60 -31.44
CA VAL A 49 27.10 39.81 -30.43
C VAL A 49 27.27 41.21 -29.86
N THR A 50 26.46 42.15 -30.33
CA THR A 50 26.17 43.38 -29.57
C THR A 50 25.57 42.98 -28.22
N PRO A 51 26.04 43.53 -27.09
CA PRO A 51 25.52 43.17 -25.77
C PRO A 51 24.00 43.36 -25.77
N PRO A 52 23.23 42.39 -25.25
CA PRO A 52 21.79 42.47 -25.24
C PRO A 52 21.35 43.77 -24.55
N PRO A 53 20.29 44.44 -25.05
CA PRO A 53 19.77 45.63 -24.41
C PRO A 53 19.47 45.30 -22.94
N VAL A 54 19.97 46.15 -22.03
CA VAL A 54 19.73 46.01 -20.59
C VAL A 54 18.22 46.07 -20.37
N VAL A 55 17.60 44.92 -20.13
CA VAL A 55 16.16 44.83 -19.82
C VAL A 55 15.99 45.39 -18.41
N THR A 56 15.49 46.62 -18.31
CA THR A 56 15.09 47.22 -17.04
C THR A 56 13.78 46.59 -16.59
N LEU A 57 13.84 45.78 -15.52
CA LEU A 57 12.66 45.19 -14.90
C LEU A 57 11.80 46.30 -14.24
N PRO A 58 10.46 46.28 -14.39
CA PRO A 58 9.57 47.20 -13.68
C PRO A 58 9.60 46.93 -12.17
N ASP A 59 9.31 47.93 -11.34
CA ASP A 59 9.15 47.71 -9.89
C ASP A 59 8.01 46.72 -9.60
N CYS A 60 8.19 45.85 -8.60
CA CYS A 60 7.14 44.92 -8.21
C CYS A 60 5.94 45.68 -7.64
N LYS A 61 4.71 45.30 -8.05
CA LYS A 61 3.47 45.91 -7.55
C LYS A 61 3.34 45.75 -6.04
N GLN A 62 3.63 44.55 -5.52
CA GLN A 62 3.87 44.27 -4.10
C GLN A 62 4.84 43.09 -3.97
N GLY A 63 5.72 43.12 -2.96
CA GLY A 63 6.65 42.02 -2.66
C GLY A 63 7.83 41.88 -3.64
N PRO A 64 8.56 40.74 -3.64
CA PRO A 64 8.39 39.63 -2.70
C PRO A 64 8.68 40.08 -1.25
N GLU A 65 7.81 39.73 -0.31
CA GLU A 65 7.96 40.00 1.13
C GLU A 65 7.89 38.69 1.92
N ILE A 66 8.94 38.34 2.67
CA ILE A 66 8.99 37.10 3.44
C ILE A 66 8.13 37.24 4.71
N ARG A 67 7.01 36.51 4.78
CA ARG A 67 6.11 36.48 5.95
C ARG A 67 6.66 35.55 7.02
N THR A 68 6.91 34.29 6.71
CA THR A 68 7.40 33.28 7.67
C THR A 68 8.41 32.33 7.03
N ILE A 69 9.31 31.79 7.87
CA ILE A 69 10.20 30.68 7.53
C ILE A 69 9.88 29.55 8.51
N SER A 70 9.65 28.34 8.00
CA SER A 70 9.38 27.13 8.77
C SER A 70 10.15 25.94 8.21
N ASP A 71 10.09 24.80 8.91
CA ASP A 71 10.62 23.51 8.43
C ASP A 71 12.09 23.58 7.99
N VAL A 72 12.92 24.31 8.75
CA VAL A 72 14.34 24.50 8.44
C VAL A 72 15.09 23.19 8.72
N THR A 73 15.74 22.65 7.69
CA THR A 73 16.61 21.47 7.75
C THR A 73 18.01 21.83 7.29
N ALA A 74 18.95 20.87 7.34
CA ALA A 74 20.29 21.10 6.79
C ALA A 74 20.29 21.31 5.26
N THR A 75 19.22 20.96 4.54
CA THR A 75 19.17 20.92 3.05
C THR A 75 18.04 21.75 2.43
N GLY A 76 17.20 22.39 3.23
CA GLY A 76 16.10 23.20 2.72
C GLY A 76 15.23 23.78 3.81
N LEU A 77 14.38 24.73 3.44
CA LEU A 77 13.38 25.35 4.32
C LEU A 77 12.09 25.66 3.55
N LYS A 78 11.00 25.92 4.28
CA LYS A 78 9.73 26.40 3.74
C LYS A 78 9.56 27.88 4.02
N VAL A 79 9.10 28.65 3.03
CA VAL A 79 8.87 30.09 3.12
C VAL A 79 7.43 30.40 2.76
N VAL A 80 6.74 31.18 3.59
CA VAL A 80 5.52 31.87 3.15
C VAL A 80 5.92 33.30 2.78
N PHE A 81 5.62 33.72 1.55
CA PHE A 81 5.88 35.07 1.08
C PHE A 81 4.58 35.75 0.61
N HIS A 82 4.59 37.07 0.57
CA HIS A 82 3.55 37.88 -0.04
C HIS A 82 4.11 38.57 -1.28
N GLY A 83 3.33 38.56 -2.37
CA GLY A 83 3.67 39.25 -3.60
C GLY A 83 2.45 39.34 -4.51
N VAL A 84 2.38 40.42 -5.29
CA VAL A 84 1.35 40.60 -6.33
C VAL A 84 2.10 40.76 -7.65
N ASP A 85 1.76 39.90 -8.62
CA ASP A 85 2.40 39.83 -9.94
C ASP A 85 3.92 39.54 -9.90
N VAL A 86 4.36 38.75 -8.90
CA VAL A 86 5.73 38.25 -8.79
C VAL A 86 5.78 36.84 -9.38
N PHE A 87 6.09 36.74 -10.69
CA PHE A 87 6.08 35.47 -11.42
C PHE A 87 7.42 34.72 -11.39
N GLY A 88 8.49 35.35 -10.92
CA GLY A 88 9.77 34.67 -10.72
C GLY A 88 10.61 35.29 -9.62
N ILE A 89 11.27 34.44 -8.85
CA ILE A 89 12.02 34.79 -7.64
C ILE A 89 13.40 34.14 -7.70
N ASP A 90 14.45 34.95 -7.58
CA ASP A 90 15.79 34.49 -7.25
C ASP A 90 15.93 34.43 -5.72
N PHE A 91 16.47 33.33 -5.19
CA PHE A 91 16.81 33.21 -3.78
C PHE A 91 18.32 33.17 -3.58
N LYS A 92 18.77 33.71 -2.44
CA LYS A 92 20.13 33.55 -1.91
C LYS A 92 20.06 33.19 -0.43
N VAL A 93 20.92 32.25 -0.02
CA VAL A 93 21.15 31.93 1.39
C VAL A 93 22.55 32.38 1.73
N ASN A 94 22.67 33.30 2.67
CA ASN A 94 23.94 33.79 3.18
C ASN A 94 24.21 33.22 4.58
N ASN A 95 25.45 32.81 4.85
CA ASN A 95 25.87 32.44 6.20
C ASN A 95 26.03 33.66 7.12
N ALA A 96 26.34 33.44 8.40
CA ALA A 96 26.56 34.52 9.38
C ALA A 96 27.69 35.50 8.99
N ALA A 97 28.63 35.09 8.14
CA ALA A 97 29.69 35.96 7.60
C ALA A 97 29.25 36.76 6.36
N GLY A 98 28.00 36.65 5.93
CA GLY A 98 27.46 37.32 4.75
C GLY A 98 27.82 36.66 3.42
N GLN A 99 28.50 35.51 3.42
CA GLN A 99 28.86 34.79 2.20
C GLN A 99 27.67 33.98 1.68
N THR A 100 27.38 34.08 0.38
CA THR A 100 26.36 33.26 -0.28
C THR A 100 26.80 31.81 -0.34
N VAL A 101 26.06 30.94 0.37
CA VAL A 101 26.31 29.50 0.44
C VAL A 101 25.35 28.69 -0.44
N SER A 102 24.26 29.30 -0.90
CA SER A 102 23.33 28.73 -1.89
C SER A 102 22.60 29.84 -2.63
N GLN A 103 22.27 29.60 -3.90
CA GLN A 103 21.44 30.49 -4.70
C GLN A 103 20.71 29.71 -5.81
N GLY A 104 19.57 30.21 -6.25
CA GLY A 104 18.79 29.61 -7.34
C GLY A 104 17.59 30.47 -7.73
N ALA A 105 16.81 30.01 -8.71
CA ALA A 105 15.59 30.67 -9.18
C ALA A 105 14.39 29.73 -9.02
N ILE A 106 13.23 30.30 -8.69
CA ILE A 106 11.97 29.58 -8.48
C ILE A 106 10.84 30.38 -9.16
N GLU A 107 9.98 29.66 -9.88
CA GLU A 107 8.70 30.17 -10.38
C GLU A 107 7.59 29.86 -9.34
N PRO A 108 7.12 30.85 -8.56
CA PRO A 108 6.13 30.62 -7.52
C PRO A 108 4.78 30.16 -8.10
N LYS A 109 4.36 28.93 -7.79
CA LYS A 109 3.00 28.41 -8.07
C LYS A 109 2.01 28.62 -6.92
N SER A 110 2.51 29.05 -5.77
CA SER A 110 1.73 29.38 -4.56
C SER A 110 2.49 30.40 -3.72
N ASN A 111 1.87 30.94 -2.67
CA ASN A 111 2.55 31.82 -1.70
C ASN A 111 3.51 31.07 -0.75
N THR A 112 3.61 29.74 -0.90
CA THR A 112 4.47 28.87 -0.11
C THR A 112 5.57 28.29 -1.02
N LEU A 113 6.83 28.60 -0.71
CA LEU A 113 8.00 28.16 -1.45
C LEU A 113 8.80 27.13 -0.65
N LEU A 114 9.29 26.11 -1.34
CA LEU A 114 10.33 25.24 -0.83
C LEU A 114 11.67 25.75 -1.37
N ILE A 115 12.57 26.18 -0.48
CA ILE A 115 13.90 26.68 -0.85
C ILE A 115 14.92 25.57 -0.63
N PRO A 116 15.41 24.89 -1.69
CA PRO A 116 16.47 23.90 -1.57
C PRO A 116 17.84 24.58 -1.44
N TYR A 117 18.74 23.98 -0.67
CA TYR A 117 20.15 24.35 -0.64
C TYR A 117 21.04 23.14 -0.37
N THR A 118 22.31 23.21 -0.79
CA THR A 118 23.33 22.20 -0.44
C THR A 118 23.43 22.08 1.07
N LYS A 119 23.68 20.86 1.59
CA LYS A 119 23.79 20.60 3.03
C LYS A 119 24.66 21.65 3.73
N GLN A 120 24.06 22.44 4.61
CA GLN A 120 24.73 23.50 5.37
C GLN A 120 25.03 23.04 6.80
N ALA A 121 26.09 23.61 7.38
CA ALA A 121 26.42 23.37 8.78
C ALA A 121 25.39 24.06 9.72
N PRO A 122 25.25 23.59 10.96
CA PRO A 122 24.44 24.27 11.96
C PRO A 122 24.88 25.71 12.17
N GLY A 123 23.94 26.65 12.27
CA GLY A 123 24.26 28.06 12.46
C GLY A 123 23.16 29.02 12.02
N SER A 124 23.47 30.32 12.10
CA SER A 124 22.58 31.39 11.66
C SER A 124 22.81 31.74 10.19
N TYR A 125 21.71 31.91 9.46
CA TYR A 125 21.70 32.20 8.03
C TYR A 125 20.69 33.32 7.73
N THR A 126 20.81 33.93 6.55
CA THR A 126 19.85 34.90 6.02
C THR A 126 19.37 34.43 4.65
N LEU A 127 18.05 34.27 4.50
CA LEU A 127 17.43 34.09 3.21
C LEU A 127 17.13 35.46 2.60
N ILE A 128 17.45 35.62 1.31
CA ILE A 128 17.11 36.81 0.51
C ILE A 128 16.30 36.32 -0.69
N LEU A 129 15.11 36.87 -0.90
CA LEU A 129 14.30 36.69 -2.11
C LEU A 129 14.34 37.97 -2.94
N SER A 130 14.61 37.88 -4.25
CA SER A 130 14.57 39.00 -5.19
C SER A 130 13.68 38.64 -6.37
N GLY A 131 12.78 39.53 -6.78
CA GLY A 131 12.02 39.33 -8.01
C GLY A 131 12.97 39.33 -9.22
N ASN A 132 12.77 38.39 -10.15
CA ASN A 132 13.50 38.36 -11.43
C ASN A 132 12.60 38.71 -12.63
N THR A 133 11.28 38.84 -12.40
CA THR A 133 10.31 39.40 -13.34
C THR A 133 9.91 40.85 -13.01
N CYS A 134 10.28 41.32 -11.82
CA CYS A 134 10.06 42.69 -11.34
C CYS A 134 11.13 43.04 -10.29
N LYS A 135 11.33 44.32 -10.01
CA LYS A 135 12.32 44.81 -9.05
C LYS A 135 11.71 44.91 -7.65
N GLY A 136 12.12 44.00 -6.77
CA GLY A 136 11.73 43.94 -5.35
C GLY A 136 12.56 42.90 -4.61
N THR A 137 12.87 43.15 -3.33
CA THR A 137 13.71 42.26 -2.52
C THR A 137 13.21 42.20 -1.07
N SER A 138 13.31 41.03 -0.44
CA SER A 138 13.07 40.84 0.99
C SER A 138 14.09 39.88 1.59
N SER A 139 14.48 40.12 2.84
CA SER A 139 15.41 39.26 3.58
C SER A 139 14.88 38.88 4.95
N LYS A 140 15.14 37.65 5.40
CA LYS A 140 14.78 37.18 6.75
C LYS A 140 15.82 36.18 7.28
N ALA A 141 16.21 36.37 8.54
CA ALA A 141 17.13 35.47 9.21
C ALA A 141 16.43 34.16 9.61
N PHE A 142 17.20 33.07 9.64
CA PHE A 142 16.78 31.77 10.15
C PHE A 142 17.98 31.00 10.73
N THR A 143 17.72 29.95 11.50
CA THR A 143 18.76 29.12 12.11
C THR A 143 18.62 27.68 11.67
N ILE A 144 19.69 27.09 11.15
CA ILE A 144 19.80 25.65 10.98
C ILE A 144 20.26 25.09 12.32
N SER A 145 19.34 24.44 13.03
CA SER A 145 19.69 23.77 14.27
C SER A 145 20.70 22.66 14.00
N GLY A 146 21.62 22.48 14.93
CA GLY A 146 22.49 21.32 14.90
C GLY A 146 21.66 20.06 14.88
N GLU A 147 21.86 19.20 13.88
CA GLU A 147 21.92 17.78 14.16
C GLU A 147 23.13 17.56 15.08
N THR A 148 23.06 18.07 16.32
CA THR A 148 23.74 17.37 17.39
C THR A 148 23.19 15.96 17.31
N GLY A 149 24.03 15.00 16.99
CA GLY A 149 23.77 13.58 17.23
C GLY A 149 23.53 13.24 18.71
N SER A 150 23.17 14.23 19.54
CA SER A 150 22.20 14.03 20.59
C SER A 150 20.88 13.68 19.92
N ILE A 151 20.68 12.38 19.76
CA ILE A 151 19.36 11.74 19.83
C ILE A 151 18.52 12.62 20.75
N VAL A 152 17.63 13.44 20.19
CA VAL A 152 16.52 13.95 20.97
C VAL A 152 15.72 12.68 21.20
N GLU A 153 16.02 12.00 22.31
CA GLU A 153 15.06 11.09 22.90
C GLU A 153 13.74 11.87 22.84
N PRO A 154 12.68 11.31 22.23
CA PRO A 154 11.36 11.94 22.31
C PRO A 154 11.18 12.33 23.77
N PRO A 155 10.65 13.55 24.09
CA PRO A 155 10.59 14.04 25.46
C PRO A 155 10.21 12.85 26.31
N VAL A 156 11.18 12.38 27.12
CA VAL A 156 10.90 11.29 28.04
C VAL A 156 9.75 11.89 28.81
N ILE A 157 8.56 11.34 28.59
CA ILE A 157 7.49 11.56 29.54
C ILE A 157 8.15 11.02 30.78
N VAL A 158 8.65 11.92 31.62
CA VAL A 158 9.09 11.58 32.96
C VAL A 158 7.77 11.28 33.63
N VAL A 159 7.26 10.09 33.34
CA VAL A 159 6.41 9.36 34.25
C VAL A 159 7.25 9.43 35.51
N PRO A 160 6.85 10.21 36.53
CA PRO A 160 7.58 10.24 37.78
C PRO A 160 7.87 8.79 38.12
N PRO A 161 9.13 8.42 38.49
CA PRO A 161 9.55 7.04 38.65
C PRO A 161 8.56 6.37 39.58
N THR A 162 7.56 5.76 38.97
CA THR A 162 6.57 4.95 39.62
C THR A 162 7.42 3.73 39.78
N GLU A 163 7.92 3.51 41.01
CA GLU A 163 8.68 2.31 41.36
C GLU A 163 8.12 1.19 40.52
N VAL A 164 8.88 0.75 39.52
CA VAL A 164 8.42 -0.28 38.60
C VAL A 164 8.06 -1.41 39.54
N PRO A 165 6.75 -1.73 39.73
CA PRO A 165 6.42 -2.82 40.61
C PRO A 165 7.22 -3.98 40.06
N THR A 166 7.87 -4.76 40.92
CA THR A 166 8.58 -5.99 40.55
C THR A 166 7.59 -7.05 40.06
N GLY A 167 6.73 -6.68 39.11
CA GLY A 167 5.95 -7.55 38.27
C GLY A 167 6.89 -8.26 37.31
N GLN A 168 6.56 -9.51 37.05
CA GLN A 168 7.35 -10.40 36.22
C GLN A 168 7.54 -9.79 34.82
N ALA A 169 8.75 -9.27 34.54
CA ALA A 169 9.16 -8.97 33.18
C ALA A 169 9.09 -10.27 32.37
N ARG A 170 8.22 -10.31 31.36
CA ARG A 170 8.08 -11.48 30.48
C ARG A 170 8.89 -11.21 29.23
N ILE A 171 10.00 -11.93 29.04
CA ILE A 171 10.76 -11.85 27.79
C ILE A 171 9.92 -12.52 26.69
N ILE A 172 9.23 -11.72 25.89
CA ILE A 172 8.56 -12.16 24.68
C ILE A 172 9.58 -12.07 23.54
N GLU A 173 10.41 -13.11 23.43
CA GLU A 173 11.29 -13.48 22.29
C GLU A 173 12.80 -13.51 22.56
N GLN A 174 13.33 -14.75 22.57
CA GLN A 174 14.71 -15.07 22.25
C GLN A 174 14.76 -15.69 20.83
N VAL A 175 15.05 -14.86 19.83
CA VAL A 175 15.33 -15.31 18.46
C VAL A 175 16.85 -15.17 18.18
N ILE A 176 17.48 -16.28 17.79
CA ILE A 176 18.90 -16.47 17.40
C ILE A 176 18.93 -16.87 15.89
N PRO A 177 19.97 -16.64 15.04
CA PRO A 177 21.21 -15.85 15.14
C PRO A 177 21.36 -14.78 14.02
N PHE A 178 20.31 -14.42 13.27
CA PHE A 178 20.54 -13.49 12.14
C PHE A 178 20.88 -12.09 12.62
N PRO A 179 22.03 -11.50 12.23
CA PRO A 179 22.47 -10.22 12.76
C PRO A 179 21.37 -9.12 12.72
N GLY A 180 20.55 -8.98 11.67
CA GLY A 180 19.52 -7.93 11.61
C GLY A 180 18.24 -8.06 12.47
N HIS A 181 17.98 -9.19 13.14
CA HIS A 181 16.70 -9.43 13.84
C HIS A 181 16.51 -8.59 15.13
N MET A 182 15.26 -8.40 15.55
CA MET A 182 14.94 -7.84 16.87
C MET A 182 15.08 -8.91 17.96
N LYS A 183 15.45 -8.47 19.17
CA LYS A 183 15.35 -9.25 20.41
C LYS A 183 14.44 -8.50 21.37
N LEU A 184 13.14 -8.55 21.10
CA LEU A 184 12.14 -7.78 21.83
C LEU A 184 11.97 -8.28 23.27
N GLN A 185 11.89 -7.33 24.17
CA GLN A 185 11.51 -7.50 25.56
C GLN A 185 10.24 -6.67 25.79
N LYS A 186 9.26 -7.27 26.46
CA LYS A 186 8.00 -6.61 26.82
C LYS A 186 7.86 -6.59 28.35
N VAL A 187 7.60 -5.43 28.92
CA VAL A 187 7.43 -5.27 30.38
C VAL A 187 6.05 -4.65 30.64
N LYS A 188 5.21 -5.29 31.45
CA LYS A 188 3.94 -4.68 31.88
C LYS A 188 4.24 -3.54 32.84
N VAL A 189 3.61 -2.40 32.61
CA VAL A 189 3.64 -1.24 33.50
C VAL A 189 2.21 -0.74 33.75
N GLN A 190 2.03 0.21 34.66
CA GLN A 190 0.73 0.84 34.88
C GLN A 190 0.24 1.50 33.58
N GLY A 191 -0.97 1.16 33.14
CA GLY A 191 -1.61 1.73 31.94
C GLY A 191 -1.08 1.24 30.58
N GLY A 192 -0.09 0.35 30.54
CA GLY A 192 0.50 -0.04 29.26
C GLY A 192 1.61 -1.09 29.35
N TRP A 193 2.48 -1.06 28.35
CA TRP A 193 3.59 -1.97 28.17
C TRP A 193 4.82 -1.21 27.66
N LEU A 194 6.01 -1.57 28.12
CA LEU A 194 7.27 -1.08 27.58
C LEU A 194 7.85 -2.13 26.63
N TYR A 195 8.29 -1.70 25.45
CA TYR A 195 8.94 -2.53 24.44
C TYR A 195 10.39 -2.10 24.23
N SER A 196 11.30 -3.05 24.34
CA SER A 196 12.74 -2.83 24.16
C SER A 196 13.32 -3.88 23.21
N ASP A 197 13.96 -3.47 22.12
CA ASP A 197 14.83 -4.35 21.35
C ASP A 197 16.17 -4.46 22.08
N THR A 198 16.37 -5.52 22.85
CA THR A 198 17.59 -5.71 23.66
C THR A 198 18.84 -5.98 22.84
N ARG A 199 18.74 -6.11 21.51
CA ARG A 199 19.89 -6.30 20.63
C ARG A 199 20.60 -4.97 20.39
N LYS A 200 21.92 -4.94 20.62
CA LYS A 200 22.74 -3.77 20.35
C LYS A 200 23.03 -3.67 18.86
N ARG A 201 23.19 -2.44 18.35
CA ARG A 201 23.61 -2.21 16.97
C ARG A 201 24.87 -2.98 16.57
N SER A 202 25.87 -3.09 17.45
CA SER A 202 27.10 -3.86 17.20
C SER A 202 26.85 -5.35 16.95
N GLU A 203 25.76 -5.89 17.47
CA GLU A 203 25.35 -7.29 17.30
C GLU A 203 24.58 -7.49 15.98
N THR A 204 24.25 -6.40 15.27
CA THR A 204 23.42 -6.49 14.07
C THR A 204 24.16 -6.77 12.77
N GLY A 205 25.50 -6.73 12.79
CA GLY A 205 26.30 -6.83 11.58
C GLY A 205 26.08 -5.67 10.59
N LEU A 206 25.40 -4.59 11.01
CA LEU A 206 25.18 -3.41 10.17
C LEU A 206 26.49 -2.68 9.90
N ARG A 207 26.77 -2.45 8.61
CA ARG A 207 27.94 -1.71 8.14
C ARG A 207 27.81 -0.23 8.51
N GLU A 208 28.95 0.48 8.53
CA GLU A 208 28.96 1.94 8.59
C GLU A 208 28.18 2.54 7.41
N GLY A 209 27.61 3.73 7.62
CA GLY A 209 26.79 4.41 6.62
C GLY A 209 25.34 3.91 6.53
N PHE A 210 24.92 3.01 7.42
CA PHE A 210 23.53 2.63 7.61
C PHE A 210 22.96 3.23 8.91
N TYR A 211 21.64 3.28 9.04
CA TYR A 211 20.95 3.58 10.28
C TYR A 211 19.78 2.61 10.48
N ILE A 212 19.45 2.35 11.74
CA ILE A 212 18.27 1.56 12.12
C ILE A 212 17.12 2.52 12.36
N PHE A 213 15.93 2.11 11.95
CA PHE A 213 14.73 2.69 12.51
C PHE A 213 13.74 1.58 12.87
N TYR A 214 12.86 1.93 13.80
CA TYR A 214 11.72 1.15 14.19
C TYR A 214 10.48 1.86 13.70
N GLU A 215 9.47 1.10 13.33
CA GLU A 215 8.13 1.60 13.09
C GLU A 215 7.20 0.94 14.10
N VAL A 216 6.65 1.73 15.01
CA VAL A 216 5.71 1.25 16.04
C VAL A 216 4.33 1.82 15.75
N ASN A 217 3.40 1.00 15.27
CA ASN A 217 2.09 1.44 14.79
C ASN A 217 2.19 2.65 13.82
N GLY A 218 3.08 2.56 12.83
CA GLY A 218 3.30 3.63 11.85
C GLY A 218 4.26 4.73 12.33
N LYS A 219 4.55 4.82 13.63
CA LYS A 219 5.48 5.82 14.19
C LYS A 219 6.89 5.44 13.89
N ARG A 220 7.55 6.24 13.07
CA ARG A 220 8.96 6.03 12.76
C ARG A 220 9.86 6.57 13.87
N ILE A 221 10.78 5.72 14.34
CA ILE A 221 11.73 6.01 15.40
C ILE A 221 13.12 5.66 14.89
N VAL A 222 13.94 6.66 14.56
CA VAL A 222 15.33 6.45 14.14
C VAL A 222 16.21 6.35 15.37
N THR A 223 16.63 5.13 15.71
CA THR A 223 17.47 4.85 16.87
C THR A 223 18.26 3.58 16.62
N ASP A 224 19.46 3.50 17.20
CA ASP A 224 20.29 2.28 17.18
C ASP A 224 19.65 1.13 17.95
N GLN A 225 18.75 1.44 18.88
CA GLN A 225 18.06 0.48 19.72
C GLN A 225 16.70 1.04 20.17
N LEU A 226 15.63 0.26 20.02
CA LEU A 226 14.34 0.59 20.64
C LEU A 226 14.45 0.29 22.13
N LYS A 227 14.23 1.28 22.99
CA LYS A 227 14.35 1.12 24.43
C LYS A 227 13.15 1.74 25.13
N ASP A 228 12.52 0.94 25.98
CA ASP A 228 11.43 1.29 26.89
C ASP A 228 10.31 2.07 26.19
N TYR A 229 9.99 1.67 24.95
CA TYR A 229 8.94 2.32 24.18
C TYR A 229 7.57 1.98 24.76
N PHE A 230 6.90 2.98 25.32
CA PHE A 230 5.60 2.80 25.93
C PHE A 230 4.50 2.63 24.88
N VAL A 231 3.70 1.59 25.05
CA VAL A 231 2.46 1.34 24.29
C VAL A 231 1.32 1.30 25.28
N SER A 232 0.35 2.20 25.09
CA SER A 232 -0.86 2.24 25.89
C SER A 232 -1.62 0.92 25.77
N GLU A 233 -2.16 0.43 26.88
CA GLU A 233 -3.05 -0.72 26.85
C GLU A 233 -4.36 -0.45 26.07
N LYS A 234 -4.66 0.82 25.78
CA LYS A 234 -5.78 1.20 24.92
C LYS A 234 -5.49 1.01 23.43
N SER A 235 -4.24 0.76 23.03
CA SER A 235 -3.85 0.55 21.62
C SER A 235 -4.41 -0.74 21.03
N ARG A 236 -4.76 -1.74 21.88
CA ARG A 236 -5.35 -3.05 21.52
C ARG A 236 -4.52 -3.94 20.56
N ALA A 237 -3.59 -3.38 19.80
CA ALA A 237 -2.61 -4.08 18.99
C ALA A 237 -1.32 -3.23 18.91
N VAL A 238 -0.17 -3.90 18.76
CA VAL A 238 1.08 -3.23 18.40
C VAL A 238 1.76 -3.97 17.24
N SER A 239 2.23 -3.22 16.26
CA SER A 239 3.22 -3.72 15.31
C SER A 239 4.52 -2.99 15.49
N ILE A 240 5.62 -3.74 15.55
CA ILE A 240 6.97 -3.21 15.59
C ILE A 240 7.72 -3.74 14.38
N THR A 241 8.13 -2.85 13.47
CA THR A 241 8.99 -3.21 12.35
C THR A 241 10.35 -2.57 12.56
N LYS A 242 11.41 -3.37 12.63
CA LYS A 242 12.80 -2.89 12.58
C LYS A 242 13.30 -2.98 11.17
N SER A 243 13.97 -1.95 10.70
CA SER A 243 14.60 -1.96 9.39
C SER A 243 15.86 -1.10 9.40
N ALA A 244 16.74 -1.39 8.46
CA ALA A 244 17.99 -0.67 8.32
C ALA A 244 18.12 -0.09 6.91
N PHE A 245 18.49 1.18 6.82
CA PHE A 245 18.66 1.91 5.56
C PHE A 245 20.04 2.51 5.46
N LYS A 246 20.52 2.69 4.24
CA LYS A 246 21.69 3.52 3.96
C LYS A 246 21.36 4.98 4.27
N ASN A 247 22.31 5.71 4.85
CA ASN A 247 22.21 7.14 5.13
C ASN A 247 21.78 7.90 3.86
N GLY A 248 20.83 8.82 4.03
CA GLY A 248 20.25 9.60 2.92
C GLY A 248 19.02 8.97 2.25
N ILE A 249 18.74 7.68 2.47
CA ILE A 249 17.44 7.09 2.11
C ILE A 249 16.47 7.38 3.24
N THR A 250 15.44 8.18 2.98
CA THR A 250 14.46 8.58 4.00
C THR A 250 13.12 7.85 3.87
N ASP A 251 12.93 6.98 2.87
CA ASP A 251 11.64 6.31 2.63
C ASP A 251 11.85 4.94 1.97
N TRP A 252 11.02 3.96 2.35
CA TRP A 252 10.92 2.66 1.71
C TRP A 252 10.55 2.78 0.23
N TRP A 253 9.71 3.76 -0.12
CA TRP A 253 9.20 3.89 -1.49
C TRP A 253 10.28 4.28 -2.51
N ARG A 254 11.32 4.99 -2.07
CA ARG A 254 12.48 5.29 -2.93
C ARG A 254 13.34 4.06 -3.25
N THR A 255 12.96 2.88 -2.74
CA THR A 255 13.56 1.59 -3.11
C THR A 255 12.69 0.76 -4.07
N SER A 256 11.68 1.39 -4.69
CA SER A 256 10.62 0.77 -5.51
C SER A 256 11.07 -0.19 -6.64
N PRO A 257 10.25 -1.21 -6.98
CA PRO A 257 10.62 -2.37 -7.81
C PRO A 257 10.55 -2.13 -9.33
N THR A 258 9.94 -1.06 -9.82
CA THR A 258 9.75 -0.85 -11.28
C THR A 258 10.97 -0.27 -11.99
N HIS A 259 11.92 0.29 -11.23
CA HIS A 259 13.21 0.76 -11.72
C HIS A 259 14.35 0.05 -10.98
N GLY A 260 14.18 -1.25 -10.73
CA GLY A 260 15.31 -2.16 -10.52
C GLY A 260 16.27 -2.26 -11.72
N GLY A 261 16.19 -1.34 -12.68
CA GLY A 261 17.17 -1.10 -13.73
C GLY A 261 18.00 0.14 -13.39
N ASP A 262 19.28 -0.12 -13.17
CA ASP A 262 20.39 0.76 -13.53
C ASP A 262 20.41 2.15 -12.89
N ASP A 263 20.64 2.22 -11.57
CA ASP A 263 21.73 3.12 -11.19
C ASP A 263 23.04 2.39 -11.55
N ALA A 264 23.58 2.72 -12.73
CA ALA A 264 24.83 2.18 -13.26
C ALA A 264 26.01 2.35 -12.28
N ASN A 265 25.88 3.21 -11.27
CA ASN A 265 26.89 3.44 -10.23
C ASN A 265 26.60 2.73 -8.90
N GLN A 266 25.41 2.14 -8.67
CA GLN A 266 25.05 1.54 -7.36
C GLN A 266 24.96 0.03 -7.32
N GLY A 267 25.14 -0.66 -8.46
CA GLY A 267 25.21 -2.11 -8.52
C GLY A 267 23.86 -2.79 -8.21
N TYR A 268 23.68 -3.99 -8.73
CA TYR A 268 22.56 -4.86 -8.37
C TYR A 268 22.34 -4.85 -6.86
N PHE A 269 21.08 -4.67 -6.44
CA PHE A 269 20.57 -4.88 -5.08
C PHE A 269 21.34 -6.03 -4.43
N GLN A 270 22.40 -5.73 -3.67
CA GLN A 270 23.14 -6.81 -3.04
C GLN A 270 22.23 -7.41 -1.97
N PRO A 271 22.33 -8.71 -1.67
CA PRO A 271 21.63 -9.38 -0.58
C PRO A 271 21.84 -8.80 0.84
N GLY A 272 22.38 -7.58 0.98
CA GLY A 272 22.65 -6.89 2.25
C GLY A 272 22.23 -5.41 2.29
N HIS A 273 21.32 -4.95 1.42
CA HIS A 273 20.92 -3.53 1.38
C HIS A 273 19.73 -3.18 2.26
N THR A 274 18.99 -4.16 2.75
CA THR A 274 17.93 -3.98 3.75
C THR A 274 17.74 -5.30 4.50
N TYR A 275 17.89 -5.29 5.83
CA TYR A 275 17.24 -6.29 6.67
C TYR A 275 16.01 -5.62 7.25
N ALA A 276 14.83 -6.14 6.91
CA ALA A 276 13.60 -5.83 7.61
C ALA A 276 13.29 -7.02 8.53
N ALA A 277 13.32 -6.78 9.84
CA ALA A 277 12.85 -7.72 10.83
C ALA A 277 11.54 -7.15 11.39
N ARG A 278 10.44 -7.88 11.23
CA ARG A 278 9.15 -7.48 11.78
C ARG A 278 8.79 -8.39 12.95
N ALA A 279 8.28 -7.79 14.01
CA ALA A 279 7.62 -8.48 15.10
C ALA A 279 6.25 -7.83 15.31
N SER A 280 5.21 -8.62 15.17
CA SER A 280 3.84 -8.23 15.47
C SER A 280 3.45 -8.83 16.81
N ASP A 281 2.84 -8.03 17.69
CA ASP A 281 2.28 -8.50 18.94
C ASP A 281 0.85 -7.97 19.08
N ILE A 282 -0.11 -8.87 19.15
CA ILE A 282 -1.49 -8.49 19.44
C ILE A 282 -1.55 -8.28 20.96
N ILE A 283 -1.55 -7.03 21.40
CA ILE A 283 -1.75 -6.71 22.81
C ILE A 283 -3.22 -6.95 23.16
N VAL A 284 -3.56 -8.20 23.46
CA VAL A 284 -4.87 -8.55 23.99
C VAL A 284 -5.01 -7.92 25.38
N VAL A 285 -5.76 -6.82 25.47
CA VAL A 285 -6.00 -6.12 26.74
C VAL A 285 -7.39 -6.45 27.31
N ASP A 286 -8.28 -7.00 26.50
CA ASP A 286 -9.61 -7.40 26.96
C ASP A 286 -9.83 -8.90 26.73
N ASN A 287 -9.78 -9.67 27.82
CA ASN A 287 -10.09 -11.10 27.82
C ASN A 287 -11.55 -11.39 27.40
N ALA A 288 -12.42 -10.37 27.32
CA ALA A 288 -13.78 -10.55 26.81
C ALA A 288 -13.85 -10.67 25.28
N LEU A 289 -12.82 -10.20 24.55
CA LEU A 289 -12.82 -10.19 23.09
C LEU A 289 -12.22 -11.45 22.48
N PHE A 290 -11.31 -12.13 23.19
CA PHE A 290 -10.73 -13.40 22.76
C PHE A 290 -11.34 -14.57 23.55
N PRO A 291 -11.62 -15.72 22.93
CA PRO A 291 -12.13 -16.89 23.64
C PRO A 291 -11.24 -17.27 24.83
N SER A 292 -11.85 -17.67 25.94
CA SER A 292 -11.11 -18.20 27.09
C SER A 292 -10.26 -19.40 26.64
N GLY A 293 -8.94 -19.27 26.69
CA GLY A 293 -8.00 -20.28 26.21
C GLY A 293 -7.13 -19.85 25.03
N TYR A 294 -7.35 -18.65 24.46
CA TYR A 294 -6.41 -18.08 23.48
C TYR A 294 -5.03 -17.84 24.13
N ASP A 295 -4.07 -18.70 23.80
CA ASP A 295 -2.68 -18.57 24.22
C ASP A 295 -1.76 -18.42 22.99
N PRO A 296 -1.51 -17.19 22.53
CA PRO A 296 -0.63 -16.93 21.40
C PRO A 296 0.83 -17.30 21.70
N VAL A 297 1.19 -17.55 22.97
CA VAL A 297 2.57 -17.82 23.38
C VAL A 297 2.92 -19.30 23.32
N ASN A 298 1.95 -20.17 23.61
CA ASN A 298 2.14 -21.63 23.57
C ASN A 298 1.90 -22.25 22.19
N ASN A 299 1.82 -21.45 21.13
CA ASN A 299 1.79 -21.92 19.75
C ASN A 299 0.59 -22.85 19.46
N GLN A 300 -0.50 -22.73 20.23
CA GLN A 300 -1.77 -23.33 19.82
C GLN A 300 -2.10 -22.71 18.47
N ARG A 301 -2.24 -23.56 17.44
CA ARG A 301 -2.59 -23.13 16.08
C ARG A 301 -4.05 -22.65 16.09
N VAL A 302 -4.28 -21.50 16.69
CA VAL A 302 -5.58 -20.85 16.70
C VAL A 302 -5.85 -20.44 15.25
N GLN A 303 -6.92 -20.99 14.69
CA GLN A 303 -7.42 -20.56 13.40
C GLN A 303 -8.50 -19.52 13.64
N TRP A 304 -8.75 -18.66 12.65
CA TRP A 304 -9.82 -17.68 12.71
C TRP A 304 -11.19 -18.21 13.22
N PRO A 305 -11.63 -19.47 12.97
CA PRO A 305 -12.91 -19.96 13.50
C PRO A 305 -12.91 -20.07 15.02
N ASP A 306 -11.76 -20.29 15.64
CA ASP A 306 -11.63 -20.37 17.09
C ASP A 306 -11.87 -18.99 17.71
N LEU A 307 -11.45 -17.92 17.03
CA LEU A 307 -11.57 -16.53 17.48
C LEU A 307 -12.98 -15.95 17.30
N VAL A 308 -13.69 -16.38 16.28
CA VAL A 308 -14.99 -15.82 15.88
C VAL A 308 -16.13 -16.50 16.63
N ALA A 309 -17.11 -15.73 17.10
CA ALA A 309 -18.32 -16.31 17.68
C ALA A 309 -19.17 -17.00 16.62
N ASN A 310 -19.98 -17.97 17.02
CA ASN A 310 -21.02 -18.47 16.12
C ASN A 310 -21.98 -17.33 15.80
N THR A 311 -22.28 -17.15 14.52
CA THR A 311 -23.16 -16.08 14.04
C THR A 311 -23.95 -16.56 12.84
N THR A 312 -25.19 -16.10 12.73
CA THR A 312 -26.03 -16.43 11.58
C THR A 312 -25.53 -15.65 10.37
N ALA A 313 -25.17 -16.37 9.31
CA ALA A 313 -24.88 -15.78 8.02
C ALA A 313 -26.03 -14.85 7.57
N LYS A 314 -25.73 -13.57 7.36
CA LYS A 314 -26.68 -12.61 6.79
C LYS A 314 -26.36 -12.44 5.31
N GLU A 315 -27.35 -12.59 4.44
CA GLU A 315 -27.19 -12.25 3.00
C GLU A 315 -26.96 -10.74 2.78
N SER A 316 -27.17 -9.91 3.81
CA SER A 316 -26.83 -8.49 3.77
C SER A 316 -25.32 -8.24 3.68
N PHE A 317 -24.47 -9.17 4.12
CA PHE A 317 -23.01 -9.06 4.08
C PHE A 317 -22.37 -10.36 3.61
N ILE A 318 -21.60 -10.31 2.52
CA ILE A 318 -20.90 -11.50 2.02
C ILE A 318 -19.58 -11.66 2.75
N TYR A 319 -19.39 -12.82 3.38
CA TYR A 319 -18.19 -13.15 4.13
C TYR A 319 -17.58 -14.42 3.58
N VAL A 320 -16.37 -14.29 3.04
CA VAL A 320 -15.53 -15.39 2.58
C VAL A 320 -14.35 -15.50 3.53
N MET A 321 -14.01 -16.72 3.91
CA MET A 321 -12.75 -17.04 4.58
C MET A 321 -12.16 -18.32 3.97
N PRO A 322 -10.84 -18.48 3.97
CA PRO A 322 -10.22 -19.75 3.63
C PRO A 322 -10.65 -20.85 4.58
N LYS A 323 -10.85 -22.05 4.02
CA LYS A 323 -11.24 -23.23 4.79
C LYS A 323 -10.13 -23.72 5.72
N GLY A 324 -8.89 -23.77 5.24
CA GLY A 324 -7.82 -24.50 5.92
C GLY A 324 -8.27 -25.93 6.25
N ASP A 325 -8.05 -26.37 7.49
CA ASP A 325 -8.51 -27.67 8.00
C ASP A 325 -9.92 -27.60 8.63
N THR A 326 -10.55 -26.43 8.64
CA THR A 326 -11.82 -26.22 9.33
C THR A 326 -12.98 -26.88 8.58
N PRO A 327 -13.82 -27.71 9.22
CA PRO A 327 -15.01 -28.27 8.60
C PRO A 327 -15.94 -27.19 8.03
N LEU A 328 -16.59 -27.49 6.91
CA LEU A 328 -17.42 -26.51 6.20
C LEU A 328 -18.57 -26.01 7.08
N GLU A 329 -19.17 -26.93 7.83
CA GLU A 329 -20.27 -26.68 8.76
C GLU A 329 -19.85 -25.72 9.88
N THR A 330 -18.60 -25.85 10.36
CA THR A 330 -18.01 -24.90 11.30
C THR A 330 -17.84 -23.53 10.65
N MET A 331 -17.36 -23.43 9.41
CA MET A 331 -17.24 -22.13 8.75
C MET A 331 -18.60 -21.43 8.60
N ILE A 332 -19.64 -22.19 8.21
CA ILE A 332 -21.01 -21.69 8.08
C ILE A 332 -21.54 -21.21 9.43
N SER A 333 -21.30 -21.96 10.51
CA SER A 333 -21.74 -21.56 11.86
C SER A 333 -21.03 -20.30 12.37
N LYS A 334 -19.85 -19.98 11.82
CA LYS A 334 -19.11 -18.72 12.03
C LYS A 334 -19.52 -17.61 11.06
N GLY A 335 -20.58 -17.81 10.28
CA GLY A 335 -21.15 -16.82 9.39
C GLY A 335 -20.52 -16.73 8.00
N VAL A 336 -19.56 -17.60 7.64
CA VAL A 336 -19.06 -17.68 6.26
C VAL A 336 -20.19 -18.15 5.36
N ASN A 337 -20.51 -17.35 4.35
CA ASN A 337 -21.68 -17.60 3.50
C ASN A 337 -21.33 -17.71 2.01
N ARG A 338 -20.04 -17.62 1.66
CA ARG A 338 -19.51 -17.93 0.34
C ARG A 338 -18.18 -18.66 0.45
N PHE A 339 -17.94 -19.59 -0.46
CA PHE A 339 -16.75 -20.46 -0.52
C PHE A 339 -16.25 -20.48 -1.95
N SER A 340 -14.94 -20.51 -2.12
CA SER A 340 -14.39 -20.57 -3.47
C SER A 340 -14.77 -21.87 -4.17
N GLY A 341 -14.88 -21.82 -5.51
CA GLY A 341 -15.03 -23.03 -6.31
C GLY A 341 -13.97 -24.09 -5.95
N GLN A 342 -12.73 -23.68 -5.68
CA GLN A 342 -11.67 -24.58 -5.22
C GLN A 342 -11.99 -25.27 -3.89
N THR A 343 -12.49 -24.51 -2.91
CA THR A 343 -12.91 -25.05 -1.61
C THR A 343 -14.07 -26.04 -1.76
N LEU A 344 -15.00 -25.77 -2.67
CA LEU A 344 -16.14 -26.66 -2.89
C LEU A 344 -15.77 -27.91 -3.69
N HIS A 345 -14.84 -27.82 -4.65
CA HIS A 345 -14.36 -28.96 -5.43
C HIS A 345 -13.71 -30.06 -4.56
N SER A 346 -13.16 -29.71 -3.40
CA SER A 346 -12.60 -30.71 -2.47
C SER A 346 -13.65 -31.52 -1.70
N LEU A 347 -14.95 -31.19 -1.82
CA LEU A 347 -16.04 -31.86 -1.10
C LEU A 347 -16.62 -33.08 -1.85
N GLY A 348 -16.15 -33.35 -3.07
CA GLY A 348 -16.76 -34.33 -3.99
C GLY A 348 -17.97 -33.76 -4.75
N GLU A 349 -18.26 -34.34 -5.91
CA GLU A 349 -19.21 -33.79 -6.89
C GLU A 349 -20.64 -33.58 -6.34
N PRO A 350 -21.27 -34.53 -5.61
CA PRO A 350 -22.63 -34.31 -5.12
C PRO A 350 -22.75 -33.14 -4.14
N LYS A 351 -21.79 -33.05 -3.21
CA LYS A 351 -21.77 -31.98 -2.20
C LYS A 351 -21.41 -30.63 -2.81
N ASN A 352 -20.45 -30.62 -3.74
CA ASN A 352 -20.11 -29.43 -4.52
C ASN A 352 -21.34 -28.86 -5.24
N SER A 353 -22.04 -29.69 -6.02
CA SER A 353 -23.25 -29.28 -6.75
C SER A 353 -24.36 -28.80 -5.83
N GLN A 354 -24.56 -29.43 -4.67
CA GLN A 354 -25.51 -28.97 -3.66
C GLN A 354 -25.16 -27.57 -3.13
N MET A 355 -23.89 -27.33 -2.79
CA MET A 355 -23.41 -26.04 -2.26
C MET A 355 -23.50 -24.93 -3.31
N ILE A 356 -23.11 -25.22 -4.54
CA ILE A 356 -23.24 -24.32 -5.69
C ILE A 356 -24.71 -23.97 -5.90
N ALA A 357 -25.61 -24.96 -6.00
CA ALA A 357 -27.05 -24.72 -6.20
C ALA A 357 -27.68 -23.91 -5.06
N ALA A 358 -27.18 -24.04 -3.83
CA ALA A 358 -27.60 -23.25 -2.68
C ALA A 358 -26.99 -21.83 -2.63
N GLY A 359 -26.18 -21.45 -3.62
CA GLY A 359 -25.58 -20.12 -3.72
C GLY A 359 -24.42 -19.87 -2.75
N TYR A 360 -23.81 -20.94 -2.24
CA TYR A 360 -22.64 -20.84 -1.36
C TYR A 360 -21.32 -20.73 -2.13
N GLY A 361 -21.30 -20.98 -3.44
CA GLY A 361 -20.07 -20.84 -4.22
C GLY A 361 -19.77 -19.39 -4.58
N TYR A 362 -18.50 -19.09 -4.81
CA TYR A 362 -18.07 -17.92 -5.56
C TYR A 362 -16.97 -18.26 -6.56
N ASN A 363 -16.96 -17.53 -7.67
CA ASN A 363 -15.95 -17.66 -8.71
C ASN A 363 -14.79 -16.69 -8.41
N GLU A 364 -13.60 -17.25 -8.25
CA GLU A 364 -12.37 -16.52 -7.97
C GLU A 364 -11.46 -16.45 -9.18
N VAL A 365 -10.50 -15.54 -9.06
CA VAL A 365 -9.41 -15.16 -9.95
C VAL A 365 -8.38 -16.30 -10.21
N PRO A 366 -8.21 -16.75 -11.47
CA PRO A 366 -9.09 -17.69 -12.16
C PRO A 366 -8.81 -19.15 -11.80
N ILE A 367 -9.89 -19.93 -11.66
CA ILE A 367 -9.91 -21.33 -12.13
C ILE A 367 -11.05 -21.51 -13.13
N SER A 368 -10.97 -20.78 -14.25
CA SER A 368 -11.47 -21.27 -15.52
C SER A 368 -10.27 -21.34 -16.47
N PRO A 369 -10.08 -22.43 -17.22
CA PRO A 369 -9.15 -22.45 -18.35
C PRO A 369 -9.38 -21.28 -19.31
N VAL A 370 -10.58 -20.66 -19.29
CA VAL A 370 -10.81 -19.45 -20.03
C VAL A 370 -12.06 -18.67 -19.59
N ILE A 371 -11.91 -17.38 -19.28
CA ILE A 371 -13.03 -16.46 -18.94
C ILE A 371 -14.03 -16.30 -20.11
N PHE A 372 -13.69 -16.82 -21.30
CA PHE A 372 -14.48 -16.71 -22.53
C PHE A 372 -14.44 -17.99 -23.39
N SER A 373 -14.13 -19.14 -22.79
CA SER A 373 -13.95 -20.43 -23.49
C SER A 373 -12.90 -20.46 -24.61
N TRP A 374 -11.89 -19.56 -24.60
CA TRP A 374 -10.80 -19.53 -25.57
C TRP A 374 -9.86 -20.75 -25.53
N THR A 375 -9.69 -21.40 -26.67
CA THR A 375 -8.53 -22.26 -26.89
C THR A 375 -7.27 -21.39 -26.99
N ASP A 376 -6.17 -21.87 -26.43
CA ASP A 376 -4.85 -21.29 -26.65
C ASP A 376 -4.55 -21.32 -28.15
N LYS A 377 -4.51 -20.14 -28.79
CA LYS A 377 -4.36 -20.04 -30.25
C LYS A 377 -2.90 -20.17 -30.70
N LEU A 378 -1.94 -20.18 -29.76
CA LEU A 378 -0.50 -20.27 -30.05
C LEU A 378 0.08 -21.69 -29.83
N GLY A 379 -0.73 -22.65 -29.37
CA GLY A 379 -0.29 -24.03 -29.13
C GLY A 379 0.43 -24.22 -27.78
N HIS A 380 0.23 -25.39 -27.19
CA HIS A 380 0.64 -25.70 -25.80
C HIS A 380 2.15 -26.00 -25.62
N ASP A 381 2.90 -26.20 -26.71
CA ASP A 381 4.28 -26.71 -26.67
C ASP A 381 5.33 -25.67 -26.25
N GLU A 382 4.99 -24.38 -26.26
CA GLU A 382 5.76 -23.36 -25.56
C GLU A 382 5.17 -23.11 -24.17
N TRP A 383 5.12 -24.14 -23.32
CA TRP A 383 4.88 -23.92 -21.90
C TRP A 383 6.08 -23.21 -21.29
N ILE A 384 6.11 -21.88 -21.47
CA ILE A 384 7.01 -20.98 -20.78
C ILE A 384 6.59 -21.06 -19.30
N GLY A 385 7.40 -21.74 -18.49
CA GLY A 385 7.00 -22.08 -17.11
C GLY A 385 6.63 -20.86 -16.26
N PRO A 386 6.17 -21.03 -15.01
CA PRO A 386 5.56 -19.95 -14.21
C PRO A 386 6.52 -18.78 -13.93
N ARG A 387 7.82 -18.97 -14.20
CA ARG A 387 8.86 -17.93 -14.26
C ARG A 387 9.81 -18.07 -15.44
N GLY A 388 9.50 -18.91 -16.41
CA GLY A 388 9.86 -18.52 -17.76
C GLY A 388 9.01 -17.28 -17.99
N ARG A 389 9.54 -16.11 -17.62
CA ARG A 389 9.11 -14.88 -18.26
C ARG A 389 9.11 -15.29 -19.73
N ALA A 390 7.99 -15.11 -20.44
CA ALA A 390 8.10 -14.85 -21.87
C ALA A 390 9.32 -13.94 -21.95
N THR A 391 10.40 -14.41 -22.61
CA THR A 391 11.76 -13.88 -22.36
C THR A 391 11.66 -12.37 -22.29
N GLU A 392 12.49 -11.69 -21.51
CA GLU A 392 12.36 -10.22 -21.42
C GLU A 392 12.21 -9.58 -22.82
N ASP A 393 12.81 -10.21 -23.83
CA ASP A 393 12.48 -10.15 -25.26
C ASP A 393 11.00 -10.33 -25.67
N MET A 394 10.27 -11.42 -25.42
CA MET A 394 8.83 -11.53 -25.76
C MET A 394 7.94 -10.46 -25.10
N TYR A 395 8.27 -10.00 -23.88
CA TYR A 395 7.60 -8.86 -23.25
C TYR A 395 8.00 -7.53 -23.92
N ARG A 396 9.28 -7.34 -24.28
CA ARG A 396 9.82 -6.16 -24.96
C ARG A 396 9.44 -6.08 -26.45
N ASN A 397 9.23 -7.22 -27.10
CA ASN A 397 8.98 -7.37 -28.54
C ASN A 397 7.48 -7.48 -28.88
N GLY A 398 6.57 -7.31 -27.90
CA GLY A 398 5.12 -7.24 -28.16
C GLY A 398 4.47 -8.54 -28.68
N VAL A 399 5.11 -9.69 -28.47
CA VAL A 399 4.67 -10.98 -29.05
C VAL A 399 3.39 -11.49 -28.38
N LEU A 400 3.25 -11.30 -27.06
CA LEU A 400 2.07 -11.75 -26.29
C LEU A 400 1.09 -10.62 -25.96
N TRP A 401 1.50 -9.36 -26.06
CA TRP A 401 0.67 -8.20 -25.71
C TRP A 401 0.65 -7.21 -26.87
N LYS A 402 -0.53 -6.94 -27.46
CA LYS A 402 -0.66 -5.87 -28.46
C LYS A 402 -0.94 -4.55 -27.71
N ARG A 403 -0.27 -3.48 -28.14
CA ARG A 403 -0.49 -2.10 -27.68
C ARG A 403 -1.09 -1.28 -28.82
N LYS A 404 -1.85 -0.24 -28.50
CA LYS A 404 -2.26 0.78 -29.49
C LYS A 404 -1.19 1.89 -29.49
N GLY A 405 -0.37 1.99 -30.54
CA GLY A 405 0.53 3.15 -30.73
C GLY A 405 1.99 3.08 -30.23
N GLU A 406 2.50 1.92 -29.82
CA GLU A 406 3.95 1.63 -29.57
C GLU A 406 4.73 2.45 -28.50
N THR A 407 4.09 3.06 -27.50
CA THR A 407 4.76 3.47 -26.24
C THR A 407 4.32 2.61 -25.06
N ILE A 408 5.20 2.42 -24.06
CA ILE A 408 5.02 1.46 -22.95
C ILE A 408 4.06 1.94 -21.86
N ASP A 409 3.65 3.21 -21.90
CA ASP A 409 2.98 3.91 -20.81
C ASP A 409 1.44 3.99 -20.95
N ASP A 410 0.86 3.47 -22.05
CA ASP A 410 -0.57 3.65 -22.37
C ASP A 410 -1.49 2.55 -21.78
N TRP A 411 -1.40 2.30 -20.47
CA TRP A 411 -2.57 1.73 -19.77
C TRP A 411 -3.71 2.73 -19.97
N PRO A 412 -4.84 2.36 -20.61
CA PRO A 412 -5.52 1.07 -20.46
C PRO A 412 -5.48 0.11 -21.67
N PHE A 413 -4.64 0.23 -22.69
CA PHE A 413 -4.83 -0.49 -23.97
C PHE A 413 -4.25 -1.93 -24.07
N ILE A 414 -4.33 -2.74 -23.01
CA ILE A 414 -3.72 -4.09 -22.99
C ILE A 414 -4.70 -5.24 -23.25
N TRP A 415 -4.21 -6.28 -23.96
CA TRP A 415 -4.82 -7.60 -24.04
C TRP A 415 -3.81 -8.67 -24.43
N ASN A 416 -4.08 -9.92 -24.05
CA ASN A 416 -3.19 -11.04 -24.32
C ASN A 416 -3.49 -11.71 -25.67
N ARG A 417 -2.55 -11.59 -26.63
CA ARG A 417 -2.64 -12.16 -27.98
C ARG A 417 -2.72 -13.69 -28.01
N ARG A 418 -2.28 -14.38 -26.94
CA ARG A 418 -2.38 -15.83 -26.81
C ARG A 418 -3.81 -16.33 -26.94
N TYR A 419 -4.75 -15.55 -26.43
CA TYR A 419 -6.17 -15.89 -26.46
C TYR A 419 -7.00 -14.96 -27.35
N LEU A 420 -6.53 -13.71 -27.52
CA LEU A 420 -7.21 -12.64 -28.23
C LEU A 420 -6.40 -12.20 -29.46
N LEU A 421 -6.46 -13.00 -30.52
CA LEU A 421 -5.93 -12.62 -31.83
C LEU A 421 -6.79 -11.52 -32.44
N THR A 422 -6.19 -10.36 -32.62
CA THR A 422 -6.79 -9.24 -33.34
C THR A 422 -6.49 -9.40 -34.81
N PRO A 423 -7.52 -9.55 -35.68
CA PRO A 423 -7.31 -9.54 -37.13
C PRO A 423 -6.48 -8.34 -37.56
N GLU A 424 -5.68 -8.50 -38.61
CA GLU A 424 -4.94 -7.37 -39.18
C GLU A 424 -5.92 -6.25 -39.56
N GLY A 425 -5.64 -5.02 -39.12
CA GLY A 425 -6.52 -3.87 -39.31
C GLY A 425 -7.67 -3.70 -38.30
N ALA A 426 -7.95 -4.68 -37.43
CA ALA A 426 -8.99 -4.52 -36.40
C ALA A 426 -8.53 -3.58 -35.26
N GLN A 427 -9.43 -2.70 -34.81
CA GLN A 427 -9.18 -1.72 -33.75
C GLN A 427 -9.35 -2.30 -32.33
N GLU A 428 -10.09 -3.40 -32.20
CA GLU A 428 -10.36 -4.10 -30.94
C GLU A 428 -10.01 -5.58 -31.07
N PRO A 429 -9.70 -6.28 -29.96
CA PRO A 429 -9.38 -7.71 -30.00
C PRO A 429 -10.56 -8.62 -30.32
N MET A 430 -11.80 -8.13 -30.15
CA MET A 430 -13.04 -8.84 -30.48
C MET A 430 -14.07 -7.84 -30.99
N THR A 431 -14.98 -8.32 -31.80
CA THR A 431 -16.22 -7.62 -32.15
C THR A 431 -17.24 -7.70 -31.01
N GLU A 432 -18.22 -6.80 -31.02
CA GLU A 432 -19.33 -6.83 -30.07
C GLU A 432 -20.15 -8.13 -30.11
N GLU A 433 -20.31 -8.75 -31.28
CA GLU A 433 -21.04 -10.02 -31.39
C GLU A 433 -20.23 -11.19 -30.83
N GLU A 434 -18.91 -11.19 -31.00
CA GLU A 434 -18.04 -12.17 -30.34
C GLU A 434 -18.06 -11.97 -28.80
N GLY A 435 -18.07 -10.72 -28.32
CA GLY A 435 -18.24 -10.41 -26.90
C GLY A 435 -19.57 -10.96 -26.35
N ARG A 436 -20.67 -10.72 -27.07
CA ARG A 436 -22.00 -11.28 -26.74
C ARG A 436 -21.98 -12.80 -26.73
N TYR A 437 -21.41 -13.42 -27.75
CA TYR A 437 -21.28 -14.88 -27.82
C TYR A 437 -20.52 -15.45 -26.62
N ALA A 438 -19.41 -14.83 -26.23
CA ALA A 438 -18.68 -15.27 -25.06
C ALA A 438 -19.48 -15.07 -23.76
N GLY A 439 -20.28 -14.01 -23.67
CA GLY A 439 -21.22 -13.81 -22.56
C GLY A 439 -22.30 -14.90 -22.46
N ARG A 440 -22.70 -15.50 -23.60
CA ARG A 440 -23.59 -16.70 -23.64
C ARG A 440 -22.91 -17.98 -23.18
N LEU A 441 -21.59 -18.06 -23.24
CA LEU A 441 -20.83 -19.25 -22.85
C LEU A 441 -20.36 -19.20 -21.41
N PHE A 442 -20.12 -18.01 -20.87
CA PHE A 442 -19.56 -17.88 -19.52
C PHE A 442 -20.50 -18.44 -18.45
N GLY A 443 -19.91 -19.05 -17.41
CA GLY A 443 -20.64 -19.70 -16.34
C GLY A 443 -21.49 -18.74 -15.51
N VAL A 444 -22.62 -19.22 -15.02
CA VAL A 444 -23.56 -18.46 -14.16
C VAL A 444 -23.81 -19.17 -12.82
N ASP A 445 -22.99 -20.17 -12.51
CA ASP A 445 -23.16 -21.08 -11.37
C ASP A 445 -22.91 -20.43 -10.02
N TYR A 446 -22.37 -19.21 -9.99
CA TYR A 446 -21.97 -18.52 -8.78
C TYR A 446 -22.65 -17.16 -8.68
N PRO A 447 -23.29 -16.80 -7.54
CA PRO A 447 -23.86 -15.47 -7.35
C PRO A 447 -22.80 -14.41 -7.05
N LEU A 448 -21.62 -14.79 -6.56
CA LEU A 448 -20.46 -13.90 -6.42
C LEU A 448 -19.42 -14.28 -7.49
N ASN A 449 -19.05 -13.32 -8.33
CA ASN A 449 -17.99 -13.47 -9.34
C ASN A 449 -17.03 -12.29 -9.24
N ILE A 450 -15.76 -12.58 -8.96
CA ILE A 450 -14.68 -11.59 -8.99
C ILE A 450 -13.73 -12.06 -10.07
N LEU A 451 -13.72 -11.38 -11.21
CA LEU A 451 -12.85 -11.73 -12.33
C LEU A 451 -11.44 -11.18 -12.08
N GLU A 452 -10.41 -11.82 -12.63
CA GLU A 452 -9.06 -11.23 -12.80
C GLU A 452 -8.92 -10.93 -14.27
N THR A 453 -8.62 -9.69 -14.59
CA THR A 453 -8.57 -9.21 -15.98
C THR A 453 -7.45 -8.18 -16.14
N SER A 454 -6.56 -8.04 -15.16
CA SER A 454 -5.47 -7.06 -15.14
C SER A 454 -4.10 -7.71 -15.12
N GLU A 455 -4.03 -9.00 -14.80
CA GLU A 455 -2.78 -9.72 -14.64
C GLU A 455 -2.74 -11.02 -15.45
N GLN A 456 -1.52 -11.56 -15.56
CA GLN A 456 -1.22 -12.87 -16.17
C GLN A 456 -1.70 -13.00 -17.63
N SER A 457 -1.96 -14.24 -18.05
CA SER A 457 -2.21 -14.56 -19.44
C SER A 457 -3.59 -14.10 -19.92
N HIS A 458 -4.48 -13.66 -19.05
CA HIS A 458 -5.88 -13.37 -19.37
C HIS A 458 -6.26 -11.92 -19.09
N ALA A 459 -5.28 -11.01 -18.99
CA ALA A 459 -5.58 -9.59 -18.82
C ALA A 459 -6.27 -9.00 -20.06
N ILE A 460 -7.33 -8.24 -19.80
CA ILE A 460 -8.22 -7.61 -20.76
C ILE A 460 -8.67 -6.31 -20.14
N SER A 461 -8.38 -5.22 -20.84
CA SER A 461 -8.86 -3.94 -20.39
C SER A 461 -10.36 -3.76 -20.58
N SER A 462 -10.98 -3.04 -19.65
CA SER A 462 -12.41 -2.75 -19.65
C SER A 462 -12.85 -1.70 -20.69
N HIS A 463 -11.92 -1.00 -21.35
CA HIS A 463 -12.27 0.04 -22.32
C HIS A 463 -12.74 -0.50 -23.68
N TRP A 464 -12.56 -1.79 -23.97
CA TRP A 464 -13.00 -2.39 -25.24
C TRP A 464 -14.51 -2.55 -25.29
N SER A 465 -15.15 -2.23 -26.43
CA SER A 465 -16.61 -2.20 -26.52
C SER A 465 -17.25 -3.58 -26.38
N PHE A 466 -16.56 -4.65 -26.82
CA PHE A 466 -17.06 -6.03 -26.65
C PHE A 466 -17.25 -6.43 -25.18
N VAL A 467 -16.57 -5.78 -24.23
CA VAL A 467 -16.74 -6.03 -22.79
C VAL A 467 -18.17 -5.67 -22.36
N ARG A 468 -18.75 -4.63 -22.96
CA ARG A 468 -20.14 -4.23 -22.70
C ARG A 468 -21.09 -5.34 -23.10
N THR A 469 -21.01 -5.81 -24.35
CA THR A 469 -21.94 -6.83 -24.87
C THR A 469 -21.74 -8.19 -24.21
N PHE A 470 -20.51 -8.53 -23.82
CA PHE A 470 -20.22 -9.65 -22.92
C PHE A 470 -20.98 -9.50 -21.61
N SER A 471 -20.80 -8.36 -20.93
CA SER A 471 -21.38 -8.14 -19.61
C SER A 471 -22.91 -8.10 -19.65
N ASP A 472 -23.52 -7.50 -20.68
CA ASP A 472 -24.97 -7.47 -20.87
C ASP A 472 -25.56 -8.88 -20.95
N GLU A 473 -25.00 -9.72 -21.80
CA GLU A 473 -25.51 -11.07 -22.03
C GLU A 473 -25.25 -12.00 -20.83
N TRP A 474 -24.05 -11.94 -20.25
CA TRP A 474 -23.72 -12.73 -19.07
C TRP A 474 -24.56 -12.32 -17.85
N HIS A 475 -24.70 -11.01 -17.59
CA HIS A 475 -25.50 -10.54 -16.46
C HIS A 475 -26.96 -10.91 -16.58
N LYS A 476 -27.54 -10.83 -17.78
CA LYS A 476 -28.92 -11.27 -18.01
C LYS A 476 -29.11 -12.72 -17.55
N ARG A 477 -28.25 -13.63 -18.03
CA ARG A 477 -28.29 -15.06 -17.68
C ARG A 477 -28.03 -15.29 -16.19
N LEU A 478 -27.09 -14.55 -15.61
CA LEU A 478 -26.77 -14.63 -14.18
C LEU A 478 -27.95 -14.17 -13.32
N SER A 479 -28.59 -13.05 -13.67
CA SER A 479 -29.80 -12.55 -13.03
C SER A 479 -30.96 -13.54 -13.14
N GLU A 480 -31.19 -14.13 -14.31
CA GLU A 480 -32.20 -15.17 -14.51
C GLU A 480 -31.93 -16.41 -13.63
N ARG A 481 -30.67 -16.85 -13.56
CA ARG A 481 -30.26 -18.02 -12.76
C ARG A 481 -30.55 -17.85 -11.27
N TRP A 482 -30.31 -16.65 -10.73
CA TRP A 482 -30.44 -16.37 -9.30
C TRP A 482 -31.73 -15.63 -8.92
N ALA A 483 -32.59 -15.32 -9.88
CA ALA A 483 -33.92 -14.76 -9.64
C ALA A 483 -34.73 -15.67 -8.69
N GLY A 484 -35.36 -15.08 -7.68
CA GLY A 484 -36.20 -15.81 -6.72
C GLY A 484 -35.44 -16.63 -5.66
N THR A 485 -34.11 -16.72 -5.72
CA THR A 485 -33.30 -17.48 -4.73
C THR A 485 -33.05 -16.71 -3.42
N GLY A 486 -33.31 -15.40 -3.40
CA GLY A 486 -32.94 -14.51 -2.29
C GLY A 486 -31.44 -14.22 -2.17
N LYS A 487 -30.60 -14.73 -3.09
CA LYS A 487 -29.15 -14.51 -3.08
C LYS A 487 -28.79 -13.20 -3.79
N SER A 488 -27.93 -12.42 -3.15
CA SER A 488 -27.37 -11.20 -3.78
C SER A 488 -26.36 -11.58 -4.86
N ILE A 489 -26.52 -11.02 -6.06
CA ILE A 489 -25.53 -11.12 -7.14
C ILE A 489 -24.49 -10.02 -6.97
N LEU A 490 -23.24 -10.40 -6.73
CA LEU A 490 -22.09 -9.49 -6.71
C LEU A 490 -21.12 -9.86 -7.83
N THR A 491 -20.77 -8.89 -8.65
CA THR A 491 -19.90 -9.08 -9.81
C THR A 491 -18.90 -7.95 -9.88
N ALA A 492 -17.61 -8.27 -9.95
CA ALA A 492 -16.54 -7.33 -10.17
C ALA A 492 -15.70 -7.76 -11.36
N TRP A 493 -15.38 -6.81 -12.26
CA TRP A 493 -14.57 -7.09 -13.46
C TRP A 493 -13.13 -7.42 -13.12
N ASN A 494 -12.64 -6.87 -12.01
CA ASN A 494 -11.28 -6.99 -11.58
C ASN A 494 -11.20 -6.78 -10.08
N TYR A 495 -10.25 -7.38 -9.38
CA TYR A 495 -10.00 -7.02 -7.98
C TYR A 495 -9.35 -5.63 -7.79
N PHE A 496 -8.88 -5.01 -8.88
CA PHE A 496 -8.53 -3.59 -9.02
C PHE A 496 -9.58 -2.78 -9.79
N SER A 497 -10.81 -3.30 -9.95
CA SER A 497 -11.90 -2.48 -10.49
C SER A 497 -12.24 -1.43 -9.44
N ASP A 498 -11.56 -0.29 -9.50
CA ASP A 498 -11.81 0.88 -8.67
C ASP A 498 -12.77 1.81 -9.45
N MET A 499 -13.63 2.51 -8.72
CA MET A 499 -14.40 3.63 -9.25
C MET A 499 -13.51 4.86 -9.54
N GLY A 500 -12.20 4.72 -9.36
CA GLY A 500 -11.17 5.74 -9.61
C GLY A 500 -11.06 6.75 -8.47
N MET A 501 -11.97 6.71 -7.50
CA MET A 501 -12.07 7.64 -6.36
C MET A 501 -10.99 7.42 -5.29
N ASN A 502 -9.80 7.03 -5.72
CA ASN A 502 -8.61 7.07 -4.89
C ASN A 502 -8.00 8.49 -4.90
N HIS A 503 -6.85 8.63 -4.26
CA HIS A 503 -6.17 9.91 -4.05
C HIS A 503 -5.79 10.67 -5.33
N SER A 504 -5.89 10.02 -6.49
CA SER A 504 -5.56 10.61 -7.79
C SER A 504 -6.60 11.60 -8.32
N TRP A 505 -7.80 11.70 -7.74
CA TRP A 505 -8.87 12.63 -8.17
C TRP A 505 -8.64 14.10 -7.76
N GLY A 506 -7.42 14.59 -7.96
CA GLY A 506 -7.05 15.97 -7.70
C GLY A 506 -6.99 16.32 -6.22
N SER A 507 -7.38 17.55 -5.89
CA SER A 507 -7.40 18.07 -4.54
C SER A 507 -8.56 17.53 -3.70
N ALA A 508 -8.53 17.79 -2.40
CA ALA A 508 -9.66 17.49 -1.52
C ALA A 508 -10.97 18.16 -1.97
N GLN A 509 -10.87 19.38 -2.50
CA GLN A 509 -12.01 20.14 -2.98
C GLN A 509 -12.58 19.52 -4.25
N ASP A 510 -11.73 19.10 -5.19
CA ASP A 510 -12.16 18.41 -6.42
C ASP A 510 -12.95 17.14 -6.10
N ARG A 511 -12.49 16.36 -5.11
CA ARG A 511 -13.20 15.17 -4.64
C ARG A 511 -14.59 15.50 -4.06
N LYS A 512 -14.69 16.52 -3.21
CA LYS A 512 -15.98 16.94 -2.64
C LYS A 512 -16.94 17.43 -3.72
N ASP A 513 -16.45 18.25 -4.63
CA ASP A 513 -17.24 18.79 -5.71
C ASP A 513 -17.71 17.69 -6.68
N ALA A 514 -16.91 16.65 -6.89
CA ALA A 514 -17.36 15.47 -7.62
C ALA A 514 -18.55 14.79 -6.93
N PHE A 515 -18.51 14.52 -5.62
CA PHE A 515 -19.62 13.87 -4.91
C PHE A 515 -20.93 14.66 -4.93
N ARG A 516 -20.84 15.99 -4.91
CA ARG A 516 -22.00 16.89 -4.96
C ARG A 516 -22.64 16.95 -6.35
N LYS A 517 -21.88 16.68 -7.40
CA LYS A 517 -22.37 16.65 -8.79
C LYS A 517 -23.00 15.29 -9.13
N ASP A 518 -23.76 15.26 -10.22
CA ASP A 518 -24.29 14.01 -10.78
C ASP A 518 -23.17 13.12 -11.31
N LEU A 519 -23.43 11.81 -11.37
CA LEU A 519 -22.47 10.81 -11.88
C LEU A 519 -22.01 11.09 -13.32
N SER A 520 -22.84 11.75 -14.13
CA SER A 520 -22.49 12.16 -15.50
C SER A 520 -21.39 13.22 -15.56
N ALA A 521 -21.16 13.94 -14.45
CA ALA A 521 -20.11 14.95 -14.32
C ALA A 521 -18.85 14.40 -13.62
N TRP A 522 -18.83 13.12 -13.23
CA TRP A 522 -17.64 12.47 -12.71
C TRP A 522 -16.61 12.24 -13.83
N PRO A 523 -15.31 12.12 -13.49
CA PRO A 523 -14.32 11.62 -14.43
C PRO A 523 -14.77 10.31 -15.07
N GLU A 524 -14.37 10.09 -16.32
CA GLU A 524 -14.71 8.89 -17.04
C GLU A 524 -14.23 7.64 -16.29
N ASN A 525 -15.17 6.73 -16.01
CA ASN A 525 -14.89 5.45 -15.40
C ASN A 525 -15.75 4.36 -16.08
N PRO A 526 -15.17 3.19 -16.44
CA PRO A 526 -15.89 2.11 -17.13
C PRO A 526 -17.15 1.61 -16.42
N MET A 527 -17.29 1.83 -15.10
CA MET A 527 -18.44 1.37 -14.31
C MET A 527 -19.61 2.36 -14.24
N LEU A 528 -19.44 3.59 -14.74
CA LEU A 528 -20.50 4.59 -14.76
C LEU A 528 -21.61 4.24 -15.77
N PRO A 529 -22.82 4.82 -15.63
CA PRO A 529 -23.90 4.61 -16.60
C PRO A 529 -23.48 4.89 -18.05
N GLY A 530 -23.84 4.00 -18.97
CA GLY A 530 -23.51 4.06 -20.39
C GLY A 530 -22.12 3.51 -20.77
N ARG A 531 -21.34 3.01 -19.80
CA ARG A 531 -19.96 2.55 -20.00
C ARG A 531 -19.86 1.02 -19.98
N ASN A 532 -18.69 0.49 -20.35
CA ASN A 532 -18.52 -0.94 -20.67
C ASN A 532 -18.68 -1.90 -19.48
N LEU A 533 -18.49 -1.42 -18.25
CA LEU A 533 -18.69 -2.19 -17.02
C LEU A 533 -19.96 -1.79 -16.26
N GLU A 534 -20.89 -1.04 -16.88
CA GLU A 534 -22.12 -0.60 -16.22
C GLU A 534 -22.92 -1.75 -15.60
N LYS A 535 -22.87 -2.96 -16.17
CA LYS A 535 -23.63 -4.11 -15.64
C LYS A 535 -23.03 -4.74 -14.39
N PHE A 536 -21.74 -4.54 -14.14
CA PHE A 536 -21.09 -5.04 -12.93
C PHE A 536 -21.73 -4.40 -11.70
N THR A 537 -22.09 -5.22 -10.73
CA THR A 537 -22.82 -4.79 -9.53
C THR A 537 -21.90 -4.36 -8.40
N ALA A 538 -20.60 -4.64 -8.52
CA ALA A 538 -19.62 -4.38 -7.50
C ALA A 538 -18.28 -3.92 -8.10
N TYR A 539 -17.51 -3.26 -7.26
CA TYR A 539 -16.13 -2.88 -7.48
C TYR A 539 -15.31 -3.38 -6.30
N CYS A 540 -14.03 -3.62 -6.51
CA CYS A 540 -13.15 -4.15 -5.48
C CYS A 540 -12.28 -3.02 -4.94
N VAL A 541 -12.15 -2.99 -3.62
CA VAL A 541 -11.19 -2.14 -2.91
C VAL A 541 -10.01 -3.04 -2.54
N PRO A 542 -8.98 -3.11 -3.40
CA PRO A 542 -7.81 -3.91 -3.14
C PRO A 542 -7.08 -3.31 -1.93
N MET A 543 -6.90 -4.10 -0.88
CA MET A 543 -6.01 -3.69 0.22
C MET A 543 -4.63 -4.26 -0.05
N TYR A 544 -4.05 -3.74 -1.13
CA TYR A 544 -2.70 -3.99 -1.59
C TYR A 544 -1.81 -2.91 -1.02
N PHE A 545 -1.35 -3.12 0.20
CA PHE A 545 -0.55 -2.10 0.87
C PHE A 545 0.85 -2.11 0.28
N ASN A 546 1.16 -1.04 -0.42
CA ASN A 546 2.48 -0.86 -1.01
C ASN A 546 3.55 -0.56 0.05
N PHE A 547 3.14 -0.05 1.21
CA PHE A 547 3.98 0.34 2.33
C PHE A 547 3.14 0.48 3.60
N THR A 548 3.78 0.45 4.75
CA THR A 548 3.13 0.48 6.05
C THR A 548 2.28 1.74 6.26
N SER A 549 2.78 2.92 5.88
CA SER A 549 2.02 4.17 6.06
C SER A 549 0.81 4.29 5.12
N ALA A 550 0.78 3.60 3.98
CA ALA A 550 -0.42 3.53 3.12
C ALA A 550 -1.55 2.76 3.79
N GLY A 551 -1.24 1.78 4.63
CA GLY A 551 -2.29 1.03 5.31
C GLY A 551 -3.13 1.85 6.28
N TYR A 552 -2.57 2.96 6.77
CA TYR A 552 -3.32 3.90 7.60
C TYR A 552 -4.38 4.68 6.81
N GLU A 553 -4.08 4.98 5.55
CA GLU A 553 -5.03 5.65 4.64
C GLU A 553 -6.23 4.78 4.30
N THR A 554 -6.08 3.44 4.35
CA THR A 554 -7.14 2.53 3.93
C THR A 554 -8.41 2.63 4.78
N ALA A 555 -8.29 3.01 6.06
CA ALA A 555 -9.48 3.27 6.86
C ALA A 555 -10.30 4.45 6.33
N TYR A 556 -9.64 5.52 5.88
CA TYR A 556 -10.29 6.64 5.20
C TYR A 556 -10.86 6.23 3.84
N GLU A 557 -10.11 5.42 3.08
CA GLU A 557 -10.58 4.91 1.80
C GLU A 557 -11.85 4.08 1.98
N LEU A 558 -11.89 3.11 2.90
CA LEU A 558 -13.08 2.29 3.15
C LEU A 558 -14.31 3.14 3.56
N ALA A 559 -14.10 4.17 4.38
CA ALA A 559 -15.17 5.13 4.71
C ALA A 559 -15.62 5.96 3.49
N LEU A 560 -14.71 6.33 2.59
CA LEU A 560 -15.04 7.00 1.34
C LEU A 560 -15.85 6.09 0.39
N GLN A 561 -15.49 4.80 0.34
CA GLN A 561 -16.11 3.82 -0.54
C GLN A 561 -17.59 3.57 -0.17
N TYR A 562 -17.96 3.73 1.10
CA TYR A 562 -19.37 3.75 1.51
C TYR A 562 -20.19 4.83 0.77
N TYR A 563 -19.62 6.02 0.55
CA TYR A 563 -20.30 7.09 -0.21
C TYR A 563 -20.33 6.83 -1.70
N VAL A 564 -19.25 6.24 -2.24
CA VAL A 564 -19.23 5.80 -3.63
C VAL A 564 -20.33 4.77 -3.88
N GLN A 565 -20.50 3.78 -3.00
CA GLN A 565 -21.60 2.81 -3.11
C GLN A 565 -22.97 3.51 -3.14
N LYS A 566 -23.23 4.42 -2.20
CA LYS A 566 -24.50 5.16 -2.13
C LYS A 566 -24.78 5.96 -3.41
N LYS A 567 -23.76 6.65 -3.93
CA LYS A 567 -23.91 7.50 -5.11
C LYS A 567 -24.11 6.68 -6.39
N THR A 568 -23.36 5.58 -6.53
CA THR A 568 -23.30 4.79 -7.77
C THR A 568 -24.32 3.66 -7.83
N GLY A 569 -24.88 3.25 -6.67
CA GLY A 569 -25.67 2.03 -6.55
C GLY A 569 -24.85 0.74 -6.70
N LYS A 570 -23.52 0.83 -6.77
CA LYS A 570 -22.60 -0.31 -6.85
C LYS A 570 -22.16 -0.73 -5.46
N HIS A 571 -21.68 -1.96 -5.33
CA HIS A 571 -21.21 -2.50 -4.05
C HIS A 571 -19.67 -2.53 -3.97
N CYS A 572 -19.10 -1.96 -2.92
CA CYS A 572 -17.73 -2.22 -2.45
C CYS A 572 -17.57 -3.67 -1.97
N ILE A 573 -16.56 -4.34 -2.51
CA ILE A 573 -15.98 -5.59 -2.01
C ILE A 573 -14.60 -5.27 -1.48
N VAL A 574 -14.35 -5.53 -0.20
CA VAL A 574 -13.01 -5.38 0.37
C VAL A 574 -12.19 -6.62 0.04
N PHE A 575 -11.05 -6.42 -0.62
CA PHE A 575 -10.22 -7.49 -1.16
C PHE A 575 -8.79 -7.41 -0.60
N PRO A 576 -8.56 -7.82 0.66
CA PRO A 576 -7.28 -7.65 1.32
C PRO A 576 -6.23 -8.68 0.91
N ALA A 577 -5.00 -8.23 0.73
CA ALA A 577 -3.82 -9.08 0.54
C ALA A 577 -3.16 -9.42 1.89
N GLU A 578 -2.59 -10.62 2.01
CA GLU A 578 -1.91 -11.06 3.24
C GLU A 578 -0.60 -10.31 3.51
N THR A 579 0.06 -9.85 2.47
CA THR A 579 1.45 -9.41 2.54
C THR A 579 1.66 -8.07 1.86
N LEU A 580 2.74 -7.39 2.23
CA LEU A 580 3.25 -6.21 1.54
C LEU A 580 3.79 -6.66 0.18
N GLU A 581 3.23 -6.14 -0.91
CA GLU A 581 3.62 -6.58 -2.25
C GLU A 581 5.03 -6.15 -2.65
N ASN A 582 5.55 -5.10 -2.03
CA ASN A 582 6.82 -4.49 -2.41
C ASN A 582 8.01 -5.01 -1.61
N ASN A 583 9.17 -4.95 -2.27
CA ASN A 583 10.45 -5.25 -1.65
C ASN A 583 10.80 -4.25 -0.53
N PRO A 584 11.61 -4.67 0.47
CA PRO A 584 12.28 -5.97 0.54
C PRO A 584 11.37 -7.11 1.05
N ASN A 585 11.42 -8.25 0.35
CA ASN A 585 11.00 -9.53 0.93
C ASN A 585 11.96 -9.91 2.07
N GLY A 586 11.42 -10.27 3.23
CA GLY A 586 12.17 -10.56 4.45
C GLY A 586 12.22 -12.06 4.79
N SER A 587 13.15 -12.45 5.66
CA SER A 587 13.16 -13.80 6.26
C SER A 587 12.14 -13.85 7.40
N VAL A 588 11.02 -14.54 7.18
CA VAL A 588 9.98 -14.81 8.19
C VAL A 588 10.34 -16.07 8.96
N GLN A 589 10.33 -15.99 10.30
CA GLN A 589 10.51 -17.16 11.16
C GLN A 589 9.18 -17.85 11.43
N TRP A 590 9.14 -19.15 11.23
CA TRP A 590 8.03 -20.03 11.61
C TRP A 590 8.47 -20.95 12.76
N ARG A 591 7.60 -21.09 13.77
CA ARG A 591 7.85 -21.97 14.92
C ARG A 591 7.06 -23.26 14.74
N MET A 592 7.77 -24.35 14.60
CA MET A 592 7.22 -25.70 14.47
C MET A 592 7.46 -26.48 15.77
N PRO A 593 6.69 -27.54 16.05
CA PRO A 593 6.90 -28.37 17.25
C PRO A 593 8.33 -28.90 17.39
N ASP A 594 9.04 -29.11 16.28
CA ASP A 594 10.36 -29.72 16.18
C ASP A 594 11.51 -28.71 15.93
N GLY A 595 11.21 -27.42 15.79
CA GLY A 595 12.25 -26.41 15.53
C GLY A 595 11.74 -25.10 14.94
N LYS A 596 12.68 -24.28 14.45
CA LYS A 596 12.41 -22.98 13.82
C LYS A 596 12.79 -23.05 12.34
N TYR A 597 11.91 -22.55 11.49
CA TYR A 597 12.12 -22.48 10.05
C TYR A 597 12.16 -21.02 9.60
N TYR A 598 13.09 -20.65 8.72
CA TYR A 598 13.15 -19.31 8.16
C TYR A 598 12.90 -19.34 6.66
N HIS A 599 11.86 -18.62 6.20
CA HIS A 599 11.45 -18.52 4.81
C HIS A 599 11.61 -17.09 4.30
N LYS A 600 12.11 -16.89 3.08
CA LYS A 600 12.08 -15.57 2.45
C LYS A 600 10.70 -15.34 1.83
N ASP A 601 9.91 -14.46 2.42
CA ASP A 601 8.55 -14.13 1.98
C ASP A 601 8.33 -12.62 1.88
N LYS A 602 7.21 -12.22 1.28
CA LYS A 602 6.69 -10.87 1.42
C LYS A 602 6.41 -10.60 2.90
N LEU A 603 6.65 -9.37 3.37
CA LEU A 603 6.44 -9.02 4.77
C LEU A 603 4.95 -9.09 5.12
N PRO A 604 4.54 -9.68 6.26
CA PRO A 604 3.14 -9.68 6.67
C PRO A 604 2.67 -8.25 6.91
N GLN A 605 1.37 -7.98 6.78
CA GLN A 605 0.77 -6.66 7.05
C GLN A 605 0.70 -6.31 8.54
N ASP A 606 0.43 -5.03 8.85
CA ASP A 606 0.20 -4.60 10.23
C ASP A 606 -1.11 -5.20 10.77
N PRO A 607 -1.09 -5.98 11.87
CA PRO A 607 -2.31 -6.51 12.46
C PRO A 607 -3.35 -5.45 12.76
N SER A 608 -2.95 -4.24 13.19
CA SER A 608 -3.88 -3.15 13.50
C SER A 608 -4.64 -2.69 12.25
N ILE A 609 -3.95 -2.56 11.13
CA ILE A 609 -4.52 -2.22 9.83
C ILE A 609 -5.45 -3.35 9.35
N ILE A 610 -5.05 -4.61 9.52
CA ILE A 610 -5.85 -5.77 9.13
C ILE A 610 -7.12 -5.92 10.00
N ILE A 611 -7.03 -5.68 11.31
CA ILE A 611 -8.19 -5.66 12.19
C ILE A 611 -9.13 -4.51 11.78
N ALA A 612 -8.57 -3.32 11.52
CA ALA A 612 -9.35 -2.18 11.04
C ALA A 612 -10.04 -2.51 9.71
N ALA A 613 -9.34 -3.15 8.77
CA ALA A 613 -9.89 -3.61 7.50
C ALA A 613 -11.11 -4.52 7.69
N GLY A 614 -10.97 -5.55 8.53
CA GLY A 614 -12.05 -6.48 8.84
C GLY A 614 -13.27 -5.76 9.41
N ALA A 615 -13.06 -4.88 10.39
CA ALA A 615 -14.12 -4.12 11.04
C ALA A 615 -14.82 -3.15 10.07
N LEU A 616 -14.04 -2.32 9.35
CA LEU A 616 -14.54 -1.30 8.44
C LEU A 616 -15.22 -1.92 7.23
N SER A 617 -14.74 -3.07 6.72
CA SER A 617 -15.42 -3.79 5.65
C SER A 617 -16.86 -4.16 6.03
N ARG A 618 -17.08 -4.57 7.29
CA ARG A 618 -18.42 -4.93 7.80
C ARG A 618 -19.34 -3.73 7.97
N ILE A 619 -18.79 -2.56 8.28
CA ILE A 619 -19.56 -1.34 8.52
C ILE A 619 -19.91 -0.63 7.20
N PHE A 620 -18.94 -0.57 6.29
CA PHE A 620 -18.97 0.31 5.11
C PHE A 620 -19.07 -0.39 3.77
N CYS A 621 -18.84 -1.71 3.69
CA CYS A 621 -18.84 -2.44 2.42
C CYS A 621 -19.83 -3.62 2.44
N LYS A 622 -20.06 -4.21 1.26
CA LYS A 622 -21.04 -5.29 1.06
C LYS A 622 -20.41 -6.68 1.26
N ALA A 623 -19.10 -6.78 1.06
CA ALA A 623 -18.39 -8.05 1.17
C ALA A 623 -16.97 -7.88 1.69
N LEU A 624 -16.49 -8.92 2.37
CA LEU A 624 -15.08 -9.15 2.68
C LEU A 624 -14.67 -10.46 1.99
N VAL A 625 -13.82 -10.34 0.97
CA VAL A 625 -13.34 -11.47 0.17
C VAL A 625 -11.83 -11.42 0.15
N PRO A 626 -11.18 -12.10 1.10
CA PRO A 626 -9.77 -11.92 1.32
C PRO A 626 -9.00 -12.73 0.25
N TRP A 627 -7.93 -12.16 -0.33
CA TRP A 627 -7.17 -12.70 -1.46
C TRP A 627 -6.06 -13.68 -1.08
N ALA A 628 -5.87 -14.72 -1.89
CA ALA A 628 -4.73 -15.66 -1.85
C ALA A 628 -4.52 -16.40 -0.52
N PHE A 629 -5.57 -16.54 0.28
CA PHE A 629 -5.51 -17.23 1.55
C PHE A 629 -5.39 -18.74 1.39
N HIS A 630 -4.21 -19.26 1.02
CA HIS A 630 -3.71 -20.63 1.22
C HIS A 630 -4.63 -21.84 0.91
N SER A 631 -5.83 -21.63 0.36
CA SER A 631 -6.74 -22.64 -0.15
C SER A 631 -6.45 -22.97 -1.61
N TYR A 632 -5.40 -22.35 -2.19
CA TYR A 632 -4.72 -22.92 -3.35
C TYR A 632 -4.22 -24.30 -2.96
N ASN A 633 -5.08 -25.29 -3.19
CA ASN A 633 -4.86 -26.70 -3.05
C ASN A 633 -3.40 -27.01 -3.37
N THR A 634 -2.73 -27.56 -2.37
CA THR A 634 -1.28 -27.81 -2.29
C THR A 634 -0.69 -28.51 -3.52
N LYS A 635 -1.54 -29.07 -4.40
CA LYS A 635 -1.17 -29.64 -5.69
C LYS A 635 -0.56 -28.64 -6.69
N ARG A 636 -1.02 -27.39 -6.78
CA ARG A 636 -0.33 -26.35 -7.61
C ARG A 636 0.89 -25.78 -6.89
N PHE A 637 0.90 -25.81 -5.56
CA PHE A 637 2.11 -25.64 -4.79
C PHE A 637 3.12 -26.77 -5.03
N GLY A 638 2.80 -27.88 -5.71
CA GLY A 638 3.82 -28.83 -6.20
C GLY A 638 4.83 -28.20 -7.17
N LEU A 639 4.40 -27.27 -8.02
CA LEU A 639 5.27 -26.52 -8.93
C LEU A 639 5.98 -25.35 -8.22
N TYR A 640 5.32 -24.73 -7.24
CA TYR A 640 5.99 -23.77 -6.36
C TYR A 640 7.01 -24.48 -5.47
N ASN A 641 6.71 -25.69 -4.97
CA ASN A 641 7.57 -26.64 -4.24
C ASN A 641 8.73 -27.14 -5.09
N TYR A 642 8.55 -27.30 -6.40
CA TYR A 642 9.65 -27.55 -7.34
C TYR A 642 10.59 -26.34 -7.43
N TYR A 643 10.03 -25.12 -7.46
CA TYR A 643 10.80 -23.87 -7.44
C TYR A 643 11.44 -23.56 -6.08
N ILE A 644 10.75 -23.92 -5.03
CA ILE A 644 11.14 -23.88 -3.63
C ILE A 644 12.28 -24.89 -3.46
N GLN A 645 12.18 -26.14 -3.92
CA GLN A 645 13.27 -27.13 -3.94
C GLN A 645 14.51 -26.63 -4.71
N GLN A 646 14.33 -26.02 -5.89
CA GLN A 646 15.43 -25.41 -6.66
C GLN A 646 16.08 -24.21 -5.96
N ASN A 647 15.31 -23.37 -5.24
CA ASN A 647 15.85 -22.26 -4.43
C ASN A 647 16.28 -22.69 -3.01
N TRP A 648 15.83 -23.85 -2.54
CA TRP A 648 16.11 -24.42 -1.22
C TRP A 648 17.48 -25.05 -1.15
N GLN A 649 18.01 -25.52 -2.28
CA GLN A 649 19.43 -25.80 -2.41
C GLN A 649 20.30 -24.55 -2.17
N GLN A 650 19.72 -23.34 -2.04
CA GLN A 650 20.48 -22.12 -1.77
C GLN A 650 20.07 -21.29 -0.54
N LYS A 651 18.82 -21.32 0.01
CA LYS A 651 18.38 -20.21 0.91
C LYS A 651 17.37 -20.47 2.07
N GLY A 652 16.91 -21.70 2.34
CA GLY A 652 16.06 -21.97 3.52
C GLY A 652 16.89 -22.38 4.75
N LEU A 653 16.62 -21.84 5.93
CA LEU A 653 17.36 -22.19 7.15
C LEU A 653 16.44 -22.90 8.16
N TRP A 654 16.69 -24.19 8.37
CA TRP A 654 16.06 -24.98 9.42
C TRP A 654 16.95 -25.01 10.66
N VAL A 655 16.37 -24.76 11.84
CA VAL A 655 17.04 -24.82 13.14
C VAL A 655 16.24 -25.75 14.05
N PRO A 656 16.57 -27.05 14.11
CA PRO A 656 15.86 -27.98 14.98
C PRO A 656 15.99 -27.58 16.45
N ASN A 657 15.01 -27.97 17.28
CA ASN A 657 15.05 -27.70 18.72
C ASN A 657 16.36 -28.21 19.34
N GLY A 658 16.96 -27.38 20.20
CA GLY A 658 18.24 -27.67 20.85
C GLY A 658 19.49 -27.39 19.98
N ASN A 659 19.34 -27.03 18.71
CA ASN A 659 20.46 -26.64 17.85
C ASN A 659 20.64 -25.12 17.83
N ALA A 660 21.89 -24.67 17.86
CA ALA A 660 22.26 -23.25 17.75
C ALA A 660 22.49 -22.82 16.29
N GLU A 661 22.77 -23.77 15.40
CA GLU A 661 23.13 -23.56 14.01
C GLU A 661 22.07 -24.10 13.06
N THR A 662 22.07 -23.54 11.85
CA THR A 662 21.18 -23.95 10.77
C THR A 662 21.68 -25.22 10.12
N GLN A 663 20.81 -26.19 9.93
CA GLN A 663 21.17 -27.42 9.23
C GLN A 663 20.80 -27.30 7.75
N THR A 664 21.71 -27.74 6.87
CA THR A 664 21.35 -28.00 5.47
C THR A 664 20.29 -29.08 5.50
N ALA A 665 19.08 -28.71 5.11
CA ALA A 665 17.95 -29.61 5.16
C ALA A 665 18.16 -30.74 4.12
N ASP A 666 18.65 -31.90 4.56
CA ASP A 666 18.43 -33.19 3.87
C ASP A 666 16.98 -33.69 4.11
N ILE A 667 16.10 -32.73 4.40
CA ILE A 667 14.69 -32.94 4.65
C ILE A 667 14.08 -33.02 3.27
N ASN A 668 13.77 -34.25 2.87
CA ASN A 668 12.75 -34.49 1.87
C ASN A 668 11.45 -33.88 2.39
N THR A 669 11.23 -32.61 2.09
CA THR A 669 10.10 -31.81 2.54
C THR A 669 8.77 -32.39 2.10
N SER A 670 8.77 -33.32 1.13
CA SER A 670 7.62 -34.15 0.80
C SER A 670 7.16 -35.04 1.97
N ASN A 671 8.00 -35.30 2.97
CA ASN A 671 7.66 -36.16 4.12
C ASN A 671 7.28 -35.35 5.37
N ILE A 672 7.69 -34.08 5.50
CA ILE A 672 7.06 -33.15 6.45
C ILE A 672 5.65 -32.76 5.95
N ILE A 673 5.48 -32.80 4.62
CA ILE A 673 4.21 -32.67 3.90
C ILE A 673 3.70 -34.08 3.55
N GLY A 674 3.56 -34.96 4.54
CA GLY A 674 2.73 -36.17 4.35
C GLY A 674 1.32 -35.75 3.87
N ASP A 675 0.52 -36.65 3.31
CA ASP A 675 -0.81 -36.40 2.71
C ASP A 675 -1.81 -35.53 3.53
N THR A 676 -1.49 -35.20 4.78
CA THR A 676 -2.05 -34.06 5.52
C THR A 676 -1.80 -32.73 4.79
N PRO A 677 -2.85 -31.97 4.42
CA PRO A 677 -2.72 -30.64 3.83
C PRO A 677 -1.79 -29.81 4.70
N ALA A 678 -0.61 -29.46 4.18
CA ALA A 678 0.27 -28.55 4.87
C ALA A 678 -0.44 -27.20 4.94
N THR A 679 -1.08 -26.93 6.07
CA THR A 679 -1.42 -25.60 6.50
C THR A 679 -0.09 -24.86 6.64
N THR A 680 0.22 -24.03 5.65
CA THR A 680 1.25 -23.00 5.82
C THR A 680 0.96 -22.25 7.12
N PRO A 681 1.99 -21.91 7.92
CA PRO A 681 1.77 -21.11 9.11
C PRO A 681 1.05 -19.82 8.74
N SER A 682 -0.18 -19.66 9.26
CA SER A 682 -0.96 -18.44 9.08
C SER A 682 -0.09 -17.25 9.51
N GLN A 683 0.02 -16.23 8.65
CA GLN A 683 0.62 -14.94 9.02
C GLN A 683 -0.28 -14.14 9.99
N GLY A 684 -1.37 -14.73 10.48
CA GLY A 684 -2.36 -14.10 11.35
C GLY A 684 -3.33 -13.19 10.60
N VAL A 685 -3.19 -13.01 9.29
CA VAL A 685 -4.02 -12.07 8.52
C VAL A 685 -5.48 -12.50 8.53
N THR A 686 -5.76 -13.77 8.25
CA THR A 686 -7.13 -14.33 8.35
C THR A 686 -7.73 -14.07 9.71
N ASP A 687 -6.92 -14.31 10.72
CA ASP A 687 -7.32 -14.35 12.11
C ASP A 687 -7.66 -12.91 12.57
N ASN A 688 -6.82 -11.95 12.18
CA ASN A 688 -7.02 -10.52 12.39
C ASN A 688 -8.20 -9.95 11.60
N LEU A 689 -8.39 -10.34 10.33
CA LEU A 689 -9.55 -9.93 9.52
C LEU A 689 -10.85 -10.43 10.14
N ALA A 690 -10.88 -11.71 10.48
CA ALA A 690 -12.03 -12.36 11.06
C ALA A 690 -12.38 -11.77 12.43
N PHE A 691 -11.37 -11.51 13.25
CA PHE A 691 -11.53 -10.82 14.52
C PHE A 691 -12.15 -9.43 14.35
N GLY A 692 -11.56 -8.59 13.49
CA GLY A 692 -12.07 -7.25 13.21
C GLY A 692 -13.52 -7.27 12.71
N LYS A 693 -13.83 -8.17 11.76
CA LYS A 693 -15.18 -8.38 11.23
C LYS A 693 -16.15 -8.81 12.31
N ASP A 694 -15.81 -9.83 13.11
CA ASP A 694 -16.69 -10.37 14.15
C ASP A 694 -16.99 -9.33 15.23
N TRP A 695 -15.97 -8.56 15.62
CA TRP A 695 -16.17 -7.48 16.56
C TRP A 695 -17.12 -6.40 16.01
N ALA A 696 -16.93 -5.98 14.75
CA ALA A 696 -17.86 -5.07 14.10
C ALA A 696 -19.28 -5.67 13.97
N GLU A 697 -19.41 -6.97 13.70
CA GLU A 697 -20.70 -7.66 13.68
C GLU A 697 -21.41 -7.55 15.03
N ARG A 698 -20.74 -7.88 16.14
CA ARG A 698 -21.33 -7.82 17.49
C ARG A 698 -21.84 -6.43 17.85
N VAL A 699 -21.11 -5.40 17.41
CA VAL A 699 -21.47 -4.01 17.69
C VAL A 699 -22.56 -3.51 16.74
N PHE A 700 -22.40 -3.65 15.42
CA PHE A 700 -23.28 -3.01 14.43
C PHE A 700 -24.47 -3.88 13.97
N ALA A 701 -24.51 -5.18 14.27
CA ALA A 701 -25.66 -6.03 13.93
C ALA A 701 -27.02 -5.52 14.45
N PRO A 702 -27.14 -5.02 15.71
CA PRO A 702 -28.40 -4.47 16.22
C PRO A 702 -28.89 -3.23 15.46
N THR A 703 -27.98 -2.52 14.80
CA THR A 703 -28.29 -1.26 14.11
C THR A 703 -28.28 -1.40 12.58
N ASP A 704 -28.06 -2.59 12.03
CA ASP A 704 -28.10 -2.84 10.58
C ASP A 704 -29.38 -2.28 9.91
N GLY A 705 -29.20 -1.49 8.86
CA GLY A 705 -30.31 -0.78 8.19
C GLY A 705 -30.88 0.41 8.96
N GLY A 706 -30.15 0.88 9.99
CA GLY A 706 -30.42 2.12 10.71
C GLY A 706 -29.97 3.37 9.97
N THR A 707 -30.05 4.50 10.66
CA THR A 707 -29.61 5.81 10.17
C THR A 707 -28.15 6.04 10.51
N ASP A 708 -27.37 6.40 9.49
CA ASP A 708 -25.94 6.64 9.59
C ASP A 708 -25.64 8.13 9.79
N GLU A 709 -24.72 8.46 10.70
CA GLU A 709 -24.39 9.84 11.09
C GLU A 709 -22.91 9.95 11.53
N TRP A 710 -22.15 10.88 10.94
CA TRP A 710 -20.88 11.35 11.50
C TRP A 710 -21.15 12.20 12.72
N LEU A 711 -20.37 11.95 13.76
CA LEU A 711 -20.57 12.57 15.06
C LEU A 711 -19.67 13.79 15.23
N ARG A 712 -20.16 14.75 15.99
CA ARG A 712 -19.37 15.87 16.49
C ARG A 712 -18.39 15.36 17.53
N TYR A 713 -17.12 15.74 17.42
CA TYR A 713 -16.09 15.25 18.34
C TYR A 713 -14.95 16.24 18.60
N GLN A 714 -14.17 15.98 19.63
CA GLN A 714 -12.98 16.70 20.04
C GLN A 714 -11.89 15.67 20.37
N MET A 715 -10.67 15.90 19.92
CA MET A 715 -9.49 15.06 20.25
C MET A 715 -8.55 15.85 21.16
N ASP A 716 -8.12 15.24 22.27
CA ASP A 716 -7.14 15.77 23.23
C ASP A 716 -7.40 17.21 23.69
N ALA A 717 -8.66 17.51 24.02
CA ALA A 717 -9.13 18.85 24.38
C ALA A 717 -8.91 19.94 23.30
N GLY A 718 -8.68 19.55 22.05
CA GLY A 718 -8.54 20.43 20.88
C GLY A 718 -9.85 21.14 20.48
N ALA A 719 -9.96 21.61 19.24
CA ALA A 719 -11.23 22.18 18.77
C ALA A 719 -12.28 21.08 18.53
N TRP A 720 -13.55 21.42 18.74
CA TRP A 720 -14.65 20.58 18.27
C TRP A 720 -14.67 20.57 16.74
N VAL A 721 -14.76 19.36 16.18
CA VAL A 721 -14.98 19.11 14.76
C VAL A 721 -16.48 18.93 14.55
N GLU A 722 -17.07 19.86 13.81
CA GLU A 722 -18.47 19.80 13.42
C GLU A 722 -18.63 18.88 12.21
N PRO A 723 -19.47 17.83 12.30
CA PRO A 723 -19.71 16.95 11.18
C PRO A 723 -20.61 17.68 10.19
N LYS A 724 -20.28 17.58 8.90
CA LYS A 724 -21.13 18.16 7.86
C LYS A 724 -22.33 17.27 7.56
N ASN A 725 -22.14 15.96 7.67
CA ASN A 725 -23.10 14.94 7.26
C ASN A 725 -23.62 15.14 5.83
N ASP A 726 -22.78 15.76 4.99
CA ASP A 726 -23.09 16.11 3.61
C ASP A 726 -22.16 15.33 2.67
N TRP A 727 -22.73 14.37 1.94
CA TRP A 727 -21.98 13.46 1.06
C TRP A 727 -20.75 12.84 1.76
N ALA A 728 -19.61 12.82 1.08
CA ALA A 728 -18.35 12.26 1.57
C ALA A 728 -17.43 13.30 2.25
N ASP A 729 -17.91 14.53 2.51
CA ASP A 729 -17.07 15.62 3.01
C ASP A 729 -16.33 15.24 4.29
N ASP A 730 -17.03 14.59 5.23
CA ASP A 730 -16.46 14.22 6.52
C ASP A 730 -15.32 13.19 6.39
N ALA A 731 -15.46 12.20 5.50
CA ALA A 731 -14.41 11.21 5.25
C ALA A 731 -13.20 11.85 4.55
N ILE A 732 -13.44 12.72 3.57
CA ILE A 732 -12.39 13.45 2.85
C ILE A 732 -11.65 14.38 3.81
N ASP A 733 -12.39 15.22 4.56
CA ASP A 733 -11.80 16.14 5.54
C ASP A 733 -11.08 15.39 6.65
N ALA A 734 -11.58 14.22 7.05
CA ALA A 734 -10.92 13.41 8.05
C ALA A 734 -9.53 12.96 7.61
N ARG A 735 -9.44 12.52 6.35
CA ARG A 735 -8.20 12.11 5.72
C ARG A 735 -7.20 13.25 5.57
N GLU A 736 -7.61 14.37 4.96
CA GLU A 736 -6.69 15.48 4.68
C GLU A 736 -6.13 16.11 5.96
N ALA A 737 -6.95 16.17 7.01
CA ALA A 737 -6.54 16.67 8.32
C ALA A 737 -5.93 15.59 9.22
N LYS A 738 -5.81 14.33 8.75
CA LYS A 738 -5.36 13.17 9.53
C LYS A 738 -6.04 13.07 10.90
N ARG A 739 -7.35 13.30 10.94
CA ARG A 739 -8.19 13.27 12.16
C ARG A 739 -9.00 11.97 12.24
N PRO A 740 -9.46 11.56 13.44
CA PRO A 740 -10.24 10.35 13.61
C PRO A 740 -11.54 10.34 12.79
N LEU A 741 -11.93 9.14 12.35
CA LEU A 741 -13.28 8.82 11.88
C LEU A 741 -14.17 8.55 13.08
N VAL A 742 -15.20 9.38 13.30
CA VAL A 742 -16.17 9.22 14.40
C VAL A 742 -17.57 9.09 13.81
N PHE A 743 -18.04 7.87 13.72
CA PHE A 743 -19.24 7.49 12.98
C PHE A 743 -20.23 6.75 13.87
N SER A 744 -21.52 6.85 13.57
CA SER A 744 -22.56 6.10 14.25
C SER A 744 -23.63 5.57 13.31
N ARG A 745 -24.29 4.50 13.75
CA ARG A 745 -25.52 3.96 13.16
C ARG A 745 -26.57 3.79 14.24
N TRP A 746 -27.77 4.32 14.01
CA TRP A 746 -28.87 4.29 14.98
C TRP A 746 -30.08 3.51 14.46
N LYS A 747 -30.61 2.59 15.28
CA LYS A 747 -31.85 1.87 15.00
C LYS A 747 -32.51 1.45 16.31
N ASN A 748 -33.83 1.62 16.41
CA ASN A 748 -34.64 1.11 17.53
C ASN A 748 -34.07 1.47 18.93
N GLY A 749 -33.59 2.71 19.11
CA GLY A 749 -33.02 3.17 20.39
C GLY A 749 -31.59 2.71 20.68
N ILE A 750 -30.98 1.90 19.81
CA ILE A 750 -29.59 1.46 19.94
C ILE A 750 -28.71 2.28 18.98
N ILE A 751 -27.62 2.82 19.50
CA ILE A 751 -26.63 3.58 18.73
C ILE A 751 -25.32 2.78 18.74
N SER A 752 -24.90 2.29 17.58
CA SER A 752 -23.57 1.71 17.40
C SER A 752 -22.60 2.82 17.02
N VAL A 753 -21.48 2.92 17.72
CA VAL A 753 -20.45 3.95 17.49
C VAL A 753 -19.16 3.29 17.01
N LEU A 754 -18.49 3.95 16.07
CA LEU A 754 -17.17 3.63 15.54
C LEU A 754 -16.26 4.85 15.76
N ILE A 755 -15.10 4.64 16.38
CA ILE A 755 -14.02 5.63 16.50
C ILE A 755 -12.74 5.00 15.96
N CYS A 756 -12.25 5.46 14.81
CA CYS A 756 -11.03 4.93 14.20
C CYS A 756 -10.05 6.08 13.97
N ASN A 757 -8.93 6.09 14.70
CA ASN A 757 -7.89 7.11 14.52
C ASN A 757 -6.91 6.69 13.41
N ALA A 758 -7.41 6.69 12.18
CA ALA A 758 -6.63 6.33 11.01
C ALA A 758 -5.43 7.28 10.77
N GLY A 759 -5.51 8.51 11.26
CA GLY A 759 -4.46 9.53 11.11
C GLY A 759 -3.38 9.47 12.19
N ALA A 760 -3.62 8.77 13.30
CA ALA A 760 -2.58 8.50 14.29
C ALA A 760 -1.59 7.50 13.72
N GLN A 761 -0.48 8.05 13.23
CA GLN A 761 0.74 7.31 12.94
C GLN A 761 1.56 7.12 14.23
N ASP A 762 0.90 7.08 15.38
CA ASP A 762 1.51 6.85 16.68
C ASP A 762 0.75 5.81 17.51
N ALA A 763 1.43 5.31 18.54
CA ALA A 763 0.86 4.41 19.53
C ALA A 763 0.35 5.19 20.75
N ASP A 764 0.28 6.52 20.66
CA ASP A 764 -0.05 7.38 21.77
C ASP A 764 -1.56 7.30 22.02
N ALA A 765 -1.94 7.47 23.28
CA ALA A 765 -3.33 7.41 23.69
C ALA A 765 -3.97 8.79 23.49
N HIS A 766 -5.05 8.82 22.72
CA HIS A 766 -5.83 10.02 22.45
C HIS A 766 -7.18 9.93 23.12
N THR A 767 -7.60 11.03 23.75
CA THR A 767 -8.94 11.15 24.32
C THR A 767 -9.87 11.76 23.29
N ILE A 768 -10.88 11.00 22.88
CA ILE A 768 -11.94 11.43 21.98
C ILE A 768 -13.21 11.68 22.79
N ARG A 769 -13.62 12.95 22.87
CA ARG A 769 -14.94 13.35 23.34
C ARG A 769 -15.85 13.47 22.14
N PHE A 770 -17.05 12.90 22.18
CA PHE A 770 -18.00 12.96 21.08
C PHE A 770 -19.42 13.13 21.58
N GLN A 771 -20.27 13.75 20.76
CA GLN A 771 -21.66 14.02 21.08
C GLN A 771 -22.58 13.17 20.23
N VAL A 772 -23.52 12.49 20.89
CA VAL A 772 -24.59 11.75 20.22
C VAL A 772 -25.93 12.14 20.83
N LYS A 773 -26.83 12.66 19.99
CA LYS A 773 -28.16 13.14 20.41
C LYS A 773 -28.11 14.06 21.65
N GLY A 774 -27.13 14.96 21.69
CA GLY A 774 -26.96 15.95 22.78
C GLY A 774 -26.29 15.41 24.05
N LYS A 775 -26.03 14.10 24.16
CA LYS A 775 -25.23 13.52 25.25
C LYS A 775 -23.77 13.43 24.82
N GLU A 776 -22.87 13.72 25.76
CA GLU A 776 -21.43 13.64 25.53
C GLU A 776 -20.85 12.34 26.10
N TYR A 777 -19.92 11.77 25.36
CA TYR A 777 -19.20 10.55 25.71
C TYR A 777 -17.71 10.80 25.54
N GLU A 778 -16.88 10.11 26.33
CA GLU A 778 -15.43 10.20 26.26
C GLU A 778 -14.80 8.81 26.16
N ARG A 779 -13.88 8.62 25.21
CA ARG A 779 -13.13 7.37 25.04
C ARG A 779 -11.67 7.66 24.79
N THR A 780 -10.81 6.89 25.44
CA THR A 780 -9.38 6.86 25.12
C THR A 780 -9.10 5.76 24.11
N ILE A 781 -8.51 6.11 22.98
CA ILE A 781 -8.13 5.20 21.88
C ILE A 781 -6.65 5.36 21.56
N ALA A 782 -6.04 4.38 20.90
CA ALA A 782 -4.66 4.49 20.41
C ALA A 782 -4.51 3.71 19.10
N GLY A 783 -3.74 4.27 18.17
CA GLY A 783 -3.54 3.71 16.83
C GLY A 783 -4.81 3.58 15.99
N ILE A 784 -4.72 2.79 14.91
CA ILE A 784 -5.78 2.63 13.91
C ILE A 784 -6.87 1.61 14.29
N VAL A 785 -6.62 0.72 15.28
CA VAL A 785 -7.60 -0.30 15.67
C VAL A 785 -8.90 0.40 16.08
N PRO A 786 -10.04 0.15 15.40
CA PRO A 786 -11.23 0.92 15.66
C PRO A 786 -11.79 0.61 17.04
N HIS A 787 -12.14 1.63 17.82
CA HIS A 787 -12.99 1.47 19.00
C HIS A 787 -14.45 1.40 18.57
N MET A 788 -15.17 0.38 19.03
CA MET A 788 -16.57 0.17 18.68
C MET A 788 -17.38 -0.21 19.90
N GLU A 789 -18.56 0.37 20.05
CA GLU A 789 -19.47 0.11 21.18
C GLU A 789 -20.93 0.37 20.82
N ASN A 790 -21.85 -0.16 21.65
CA ASN A 790 -23.27 0.15 21.60
C ASN A 790 -23.63 1.04 22.78
N LEU A 791 -24.34 2.13 22.49
CA LEU A 791 -24.93 3.05 23.46
C LEU A 791 -26.44 2.85 23.45
N SER A 792 -27.03 2.71 24.64
CA SER A 792 -28.48 2.72 24.82
C SER A 792 -28.94 4.18 24.94
N TYR A 793 -29.87 4.58 24.08
CA TYR A 793 -30.45 5.92 24.12
C TYR A 793 -31.70 6.00 24.97
#